data_AF-W6M5H2-F1
#
_entry.id   AF-W6M5H2-F1
#
_cell.length_a   1.000
_cell.length_b   1.000
_cell.length_c   1.000
_cell.angle_alpha   90.00
_cell.angle_beta   90.00
_cell.angle_gamma   90.00
#
_symmetry.space_group_name_H-M   'P 1'
#
loop_
_entity.id
_entity.type
_entity.pdbx_description
1 polymer ?
#
loop_
_entity_poly.entity_id
_entity_poly.type
_entity_poly.pdbx_seq_one_letter_code
_entity_poly.pdbx_strand_id
1 'polypeptide(L)'
;MCVLLSFIRPNQTRRQPPPHPPVQHRSSPVTTNDIGPADKGMFAHHSVRGARYLNPVAESRGGRKFAQYGRVIATLLCVALIAGDSGAAESPQSQRERFQAADRSLSTGERLDYADLKPYPLYPYLRYRDLSRRLAELPVVEVRDFLQQYAATPLAGTLRDAWLRQLARIGRWDDYLRDAIASTDPAFECWRRQALLATGQAEPALRDFGAIWLRGSSLPAACDPVIAAWRLRGEPSPAALWQRFSLAMSQRNVSLGRALRVELSATDQPLADVWLMLATDPHLVLDPARLPKDDARAGPVIAAALQWWGKRDVLAAAAALDRLKERHPTLATQWTATERDLALRIATDYHSSALARLSAVPEQATDSAVREWRVRVCLRQGDWVTALHWLDQLTQAERDSPRWQYWRGRVLELLGRTEEARRLYQTVALQRDYHGFLAAERIGVPYTVTATPLTSTATELEMLLATSPGLARARELYILGRETEAEAEWRQVLRGLDRTGLQRAALLAHRWDWHPQAIATIARADYWDDLELRFPLAYRDQILTNARARALDPAWVYGIIRQESGFRAVARSPVGALGLMQMLPATAQEMAKLVQDSTEGLPERLLEPDTNIRLGVGYLQKLLGELQENPVLATAAYNAGPNKVKRWLPTGTALSADLWAETIPYQETRGYVQRVMEYATLYAQRLGLGESIPPLGSRMKPIQPAPVMAVAGHVD
;
A
#
# COMPACT_ATOMS: atom_id res chain seq x y z
N MET A 1 -7.61 3.75 1.17
CA MET A 1 -6.86 4.81 0.47
C MET A 1 -5.38 4.62 0.80
N CYS A 2 -4.75 3.60 0.21
CA CYS A 2 -3.30 3.37 0.34
C CYS A 2 -2.65 3.93 -0.92
N VAL A 3 -2.06 5.12 -0.80
CA VAL A 3 -1.28 5.75 -1.86
C VAL A 3 0.15 5.25 -1.71
N LEU A 4 0.47 4.14 -2.37
CA LEU A 4 1.84 3.74 -2.66
C LEU A 4 2.22 4.40 -3.99
N LEU A 5 2.90 5.55 -3.92
CA LEU A 5 3.51 6.19 -5.07
C LEU A 5 5.00 6.44 -4.82
N SER A 6 5.78 5.97 -5.80
CA SER A 6 7.12 6.39 -6.20
C SER A 6 8.31 5.71 -5.52
N PHE A 7 8.83 4.65 -6.17
CA PHE A 7 10.25 4.59 -6.54
C PHE A 7 10.43 3.82 -7.86
N ILE A 8 10.80 4.55 -8.92
CA ILE A 8 11.28 4.03 -10.20
C ILE A 8 12.82 4.07 -10.19
N ARG A 9 13.49 2.94 -10.46
CA ARG A 9 14.78 2.90 -11.19
C ARG A 9 14.88 1.64 -12.07
N PRO A 10 15.64 1.69 -13.17
CA PRO A 10 15.42 0.84 -14.34
C PRO A 10 16.27 -0.43 -14.38
N ASN A 11 15.80 -1.34 -15.25
CA ASN A 11 16.36 -2.63 -15.66
C ASN A 11 17.89 -2.70 -15.79
N GLN A 12 18.42 -3.81 -15.26
CA GLN A 12 19.71 -4.37 -15.65
C GLN A 12 19.61 -4.91 -17.09
N THR A 13 20.41 -4.37 -18.00
CA THR A 13 20.66 -4.97 -19.31
C THR A 13 21.72 -6.06 -19.20
N ARG A 14 21.41 -7.19 -19.85
CA ARG A 14 22.21 -8.40 -20.02
C ARG A 14 23.67 -8.09 -20.38
N ARG A 15 24.61 -8.62 -19.60
CA ARG A 15 25.99 -8.84 -20.06
C ARG A 15 26.11 -10.25 -20.60
N GLN A 16 26.55 -10.37 -21.85
CA GLN A 16 26.97 -11.64 -22.47
C GLN A 16 28.25 -12.17 -21.76
N PRO A 17 28.47 -13.49 -21.72
CA PRO A 17 29.66 -14.08 -21.10
C PRO A 17 30.87 -14.03 -22.05
N PRO A 18 32.11 -13.97 -21.53
CA PRO A 18 33.33 -14.06 -22.35
C PRO A 18 33.62 -15.51 -22.78
N PRO A 19 34.41 -15.72 -23.85
CA PRO A 19 34.66 -17.04 -24.42
C PRO A 19 35.69 -17.84 -23.60
N HIS A 20 35.49 -19.16 -23.54
CA HIS A 20 36.47 -20.13 -23.02
C HIS A 20 37.64 -20.35 -24.01
N PRO A 21 38.87 -20.57 -23.53
CA PRO A 21 39.97 -21.12 -24.33
C PRO A 21 39.99 -22.67 -24.27
N PRO A 22 40.71 -23.35 -25.20
CA PRO A 22 40.50 -24.77 -25.49
C PRO A 22 41.27 -25.70 -24.54
N VAL A 23 40.68 -26.89 -24.33
CA VAL A 23 41.28 -28.03 -23.64
C VAL A 23 42.16 -28.82 -24.62
N GLN A 24 43.42 -29.08 -24.23
CA GLN A 24 44.25 -30.12 -24.83
C GLN A 24 44.35 -31.34 -23.90
N HIS A 25 44.21 -32.51 -24.52
CA HIS A 25 44.42 -33.85 -23.96
C HIS A 25 45.87 -34.12 -23.53
N ARG A 26 46.04 -34.90 -22.46
CA ARG A 26 47.01 -36.03 -22.32
C ARG A 26 46.69 -36.81 -21.02
N SER A 27 46.10 -38.00 -21.09
CA SER A 27 46.73 -39.34 -20.95
C SER A 27 47.68 -39.47 -19.73
N SER A 28 47.23 -40.08 -18.61
CA SER A 28 47.46 -41.50 -18.22
C SER A 28 48.65 -41.66 -17.23
N PRO A 29 48.83 -42.78 -16.49
CA PRO A 29 47.88 -43.58 -15.71
C PRO A 29 48.49 -44.13 -14.36
N VAL A 30 47.77 -45.08 -13.70
CA VAL A 30 48.26 -46.12 -12.74
C VAL A 30 48.49 -45.63 -11.29
N THR A 31 48.05 -46.27 -10.18
CA THR A 31 47.96 -47.68 -9.68
C THR A 31 46.86 -47.72 -8.58
N THR A 32 45.81 -48.56 -8.62
CA THR A 32 45.64 -49.93 -8.06
C THR A 32 45.54 -50.12 -6.53
N ASN A 33 44.55 -50.94 -6.17
CA ASN A 33 44.38 -51.79 -4.96
C ASN A 33 43.78 -51.12 -3.70
N ASP A 34 42.87 -51.72 -2.93
CA ASP A 34 42.22 -53.04 -2.99
C ASP A 34 41.13 -53.14 -1.89
N ILE A 35 40.16 -54.04 -2.10
CA ILE A 35 39.55 -54.98 -1.13
C ILE A 35 38.69 -54.43 0.05
N GLY A 36 37.38 -54.77 0.04
CA GLY A 36 36.49 -54.80 1.24
C GLY A 36 36.64 -56.11 2.03
N PRO A 37 35.59 -56.70 2.66
CA PRO A 37 34.38 -56.16 3.31
C PRO A 37 34.13 -56.82 4.71
N ALA A 38 32.88 -56.74 5.22
CA ALA A 38 32.26 -57.59 6.26
C ALA A 38 32.58 -57.21 7.74
N ASP A 39 31.78 -57.50 8.79
CA ASP A 39 30.49 -58.19 8.98
C ASP A 39 30.02 -57.99 10.45
N LYS A 40 28.72 -58.22 10.70
CA LYS A 40 28.08 -58.87 11.88
C LYS A 40 28.01 -58.29 13.32
N GLY A 41 26.79 -58.44 13.88
CA GLY A 41 26.52 -58.96 15.25
C GLY A 41 25.60 -58.08 16.12
N MET A 42 24.26 -58.24 16.23
CA MET A 42 23.45 -59.27 16.97
C MET A 42 23.70 -59.21 18.50
N PHE A 43 22.73 -59.06 19.44
CA PHE A 43 21.55 -59.90 19.75
C PHE A 43 20.69 -59.37 20.94
N ALA A 44 19.37 -59.70 20.92
CA ALA A 44 18.48 -60.25 22.01
C ALA A 44 18.26 -59.52 23.36
N HIS A 45 17.19 -59.69 24.17
CA HIS A 45 15.76 -60.11 24.11
C HIS A 45 15.26 -60.17 25.59
N HIS A 46 13.98 -59.84 25.88
CA HIS A 46 13.03 -60.45 26.88
C HIS A 46 11.90 -59.42 27.18
N SER A 47 10.57 -59.60 27.00
CA SER A 47 9.57 -60.64 27.37
C SER A 47 9.43 -60.80 28.91
N VAL A 48 8.29 -60.71 29.62
CA VAL A 48 6.84 -60.93 29.33
C VAL A 48 5.95 -60.60 30.59
N ARG A 49 4.65 -60.29 30.37
CA ARG A 49 3.36 -60.46 31.17
C ARG A 49 3.35 -60.28 32.72
N GLY A 50 2.28 -59.87 33.41
CA GLY A 50 0.86 -59.61 33.11
C GLY A 50 -0.03 -59.77 34.38
N ALA A 51 -1.35 -59.52 34.22
CA ALA A 51 -2.52 -59.94 35.04
C ALA A 51 -2.96 -59.00 36.22
N ARG A 52 -4.15 -58.36 36.14
CA ARG A 52 -5.54 -58.78 36.59
C ARG A 52 -5.77 -58.49 38.09
N TYR A 53 -6.93 -58.14 38.67
CA TYR A 53 -8.38 -58.29 38.43
C TYR A 53 -9.12 -57.45 39.51
N LEU A 54 -10.24 -56.77 39.23
CA LEU A 54 -11.61 -56.97 39.80
C LEU A 54 -12.21 -55.73 40.49
N ASN A 55 -13.47 -55.46 40.13
CA ASN A 55 -14.47 -54.45 40.55
C ASN A 55 -15.32 -55.04 41.73
N PRO A 56 -16.51 -54.53 42.17
CA PRO A 56 -17.22 -53.23 42.07
C PRO A 56 -18.01 -52.82 43.37
N VAL A 57 -18.94 -51.84 43.28
CA VAL A 57 -20.32 -51.70 43.90
C VAL A 57 -20.58 -50.25 44.39
N ALA A 58 -21.32 -49.42 43.62
CA ALA A 58 -22.76 -49.02 43.71
C ALA A 58 -22.97 -47.73 44.58
N GLU A 59 -23.89 -46.77 44.34
CA GLU A 59 -25.19 -46.79 43.65
C GLU A 59 -25.77 -45.34 43.46
N SER A 60 -26.44 -45.08 42.32
CA SER A 60 -27.66 -44.23 42.04
C SER A 60 -27.72 -42.72 42.42
N ARG A 61 -28.46 -41.79 41.77
CA ARG A 61 -29.61 -41.69 40.81
C ARG A 61 -29.37 -40.41 39.96
N GLY A 62 -29.82 -40.14 38.73
CA GLY A 62 -31.03 -40.38 37.91
C GLY A 62 -30.95 -39.29 36.78
N GLY A 63 -31.57 -39.31 35.59
CA GLY A 63 -32.54 -40.13 34.89
C GLY A 63 -32.41 -39.79 33.38
N ARG A 64 -32.41 -40.79 32.50
CA ARG A 64 -33.49 -41.15 31.52
C ARG A 64 -33.81 -40.08 30.46
N LYS A 65 -34.00 -40.38 29.17
CA LYS A 65 -33.91 -41.61 28.32
C LYS A 65 -34.16 -41.12 26.88
N PHE A 66 -33.46 -41.66 25.89
CA PHE A 66 -33.82 -41.58 24.47
C PHE A 66 -33.97 -43.00 23.90
N ALA A 67 -34.95 -43.11 22.99
CA ALA A 67 -35.12 -44.09 21.92
C ALA A 67 -35.57 -45.53 22.24
N GLN A 68 -36.62 -45.96 21.52
CA GLN A 68 -36.90 -47.27 20.87
C GLN A 68 -38.44 -47.44 20.74
N TYR A 69 -39.09 -48.01 19.72
CA TYR A 69 -38.82 -48.77 18.48
C TYR A 69 -40.09 -48.57 17.59
N GLY A 70 -40.06 -48.67 16.25
CA GLY A 70 -40.31 -49.92 15.53
C GLY A 70 -41.29 -49.72 14.34
N ARG A 71 -41.01 -50.34 13.18
CA ARG A 71 -41.85 -50.45 11.95
C ARG A 71 -43.01 -51.44 12.22
N VAL A 72 -44.17 -51.51 11.54
CA VAL A 72 -44.46 -51.81 10.11
C VAL A 72 -45.99 -51.65 9.82
N ILE A 73 -46.35 -51.44 8.53
CA ILE A 73 -47.62 -51.73 7.79
C ILE A 73 -48.75 -50.69 7.78
N ALA A 74 -48.95 -50.05 6.62
CA ALA A 74 -50.27 -49.75 6.07
C ALA A 74 -50.22 -49.78 4.54
N THR A 75 -51.10 -50.58 3.93
CA THR A 75 -51.22 -50.81 2.49
C THR A 75 -52.46 -50.09 1.96
N LEU A 76 -52.26 -49.33 0.87
CA LEU A 76 -53.19 -48.91 -0.20
C LEU A 76 -54.48 -48.13 0.13
N LEU A 77 -54.49 -46.85 -0.25
CA LEU A 77 -55.55 -46.30 -1.11
C LEU A 77 -54.92 -45.37 -2.15
N CYS A 78 -55.20 -45.65 -3.43
CA CYS A 78 -54.80 -44.84 -4.58
C CYS A 78 -55.81 -43.70 -4.85
N VAL A 79 -55.35 -42.71 -5.63
CA VAL A 79 -56.09 -41.63 -6.33
C VAL A 79 -56.41 -40.43 -5.41
N ALA A 80 -55.98 -39.18 -5.66
CA ALA A 80 -55.78 -38.47 -6.91
C ALA A 80 -54.60 -37.48 -6.87
N LEU A 81 -53.98 -37.33 -8.03
CA LEU A 81 -53.18 -36.17 -8.43
C LEU A 81 -53.92 -34.86 -8.17
N ILE A 82 -53.37 -34.03 -7.28
CA ILE A 82 -53.28 -32.59 -7.54
C ILE A 82 -51.83 -32.21 -7.23
N ALA A 83 -51.03 -32.18 -8.29
CA ALA A 83 -49.81 -31.41 -8.31
C ALA A 83 -50.21 -29.94 -8.09
N GLY A 84 -50.20 -29.52 -6.82
CA GLY A 84 -49.96 -28.13 -6.50
C GLY A 84 -48.48 -27.90 -6.69
N ASP A 85 -48.10 -27.47 -7.89
CA ASP A 85 -46.79 -26.89 -8.15
C ASP A 85 -46.72 -25.54 -7.42
N SER A 86 -46.61 -25.59 -6.10
CA SER A 86 -46.18 -24.46 -5.31
C SER A 86 -44.70 -24.29 -5.61
N GLY A 87 -44.39 -23.46 -6.62
CA GLY A 87 -43.05 -23.10 -7.04
C GLY A 87 -42.19 -22.73 -5.84
N ALA A 88 -41.48 -23.72 -5.30
CA ALA A 88 -40.53 -23.51 -4.23
C ALA A 88 -39.41 -22.66 -4.84
N ALA A 89 -39.25 -21.44 -4.32
CA ALA A 89 -38.15 -20.57 -4.74
C ALA A 89 -36.85 -21.39 -4.69
N GLU A 90 -36.17 -21.46 -5.84
CA GLU A 90 -34.92 -22.21 -5.98
C GLU A 90 -33.93 -21.78 -4.90
N SER A 91 -33.27 -22.73 -4.24
CA SER A 91 -32.40 -22.39 -3.10
C SER A 91 -31.23 -21.50 -3.53
N PRO A 92 -30.75 -20.56 -2.68
CA PRO A 92 -29.58 -19.72 -3.02
C PRO A 92 -28.34 -20.53 -3.39
N GLN A 93 -28.19 -21.74 -2.84
CA GLN A 93 -27.10 -22.64 -3.16
C GLN A 93 -27.20 -23.21 -4.58
N SER A 94 -28.40 -23.64 -5.02
CA SER A 94 -28.63 -24.13 -6.38
C SER A 94 -28.31 -23.05 -7.42
N GLN A 95 -28.77 -21.80 -7.19
CA GLN A 95 -28.49 -20.70 -8.10
C GLN A 95 -26.99 -20.39 -8.21
N ARG A 96 -26.23 -20.48 -7.10
CA ARG A 96 -24.77 -20.31 -7.10
C ARG A 96 -24.06 -21.38 -7.93
N GLU A 97 -24.41 -22.64 -7.75
CA GLU A 97 -23.79 -23.77 -8.47
C GLU A 97 -24.03 -23.65 -9.98
N ARG A 98 -25.25 -23.28 -10.37
CA ARG A 98 -25.62 -23.04 -11.77
C ARG A 98 -24.90 -21.83 -12.35
N PHE A 99 -24.79 -20.73 -11.60
CA PHE A 99 -23.97 -19.58 -12.02
C PHE A 99 -22.51 -19.98 -12.23
N GLN A 100 -21.90 -20.72 -11.30
CA GLN A 100 -20.52 -21.17 -11.44
C GLN A 100 -20.32 -22.12 -12.63
N ALA A 101 -21.28 -23.00 -12.90
CA ALA A 101 -21.27 -23.86 -14.08
C ALA A 101 -21.32 -23.02 -15.37
N ALA A 102 -22.25 -22.07 -15.46
CA ALA A 102 -22.37 -21.17 -16.60
C ALA A 102 -21.10 -20.32 -16.82
N ASP A 103 -20.55 -19.78 -15.73
CA ASP A 103 -19.33 -18.96 -15.72
C ASP A 103 -18.11 -19.75 -16.23
N ARG A 104 -18.03 -21.05 -15.93
CA ARG A 104 -17.01 -21.97 -16.45
C ARG A 104 -17.22 -22.31 -17.93
N SER A 105 -18.43 -22.63 -18.37
CA SER A 105 -18.69 -22.88 -19.80
C SER A 105 -18.40 -21.65 -20.67
N LEU A 106 -18.74 -20.45 -20.18
CA LEU A 106 -18.39 -19.21 -20.87
C LEU A 106 -16.87 -18.94 -20.88
N SER A 107 -16.09 -19.51 -19.96
CA SER A 107 -14.62 -19.37 -20.00
C SER A 107 -13.98 -20.32 -21.02
N THR A 108 -14.53 -21.53 -21.21
CA THR A 108 -14.07 -22.50 -22.22
C THR A 108 -14.52 -22.17 -23.64
N GLY A 109 -15.56 -21.35 -23.80
CA GLY A 109 -16.01 -20.82 -25.08
C GLY A 109 -17.21 -21.50 -25.70
N GLU A 110 -17.93 -22.25 -24.88
CA GLU A 110 -19.23 -22.76 -25.21
C GLU A 110 -20.26 -21.62 -25.20
N ARG A 111 -21.18 -21.64 -26.18
CA ARG A 111 -22.40 -20.84 -26.09
C ARG A 111 -23.38 -21.56 -25.17
N LEU A 112 -23.83 -20.87 -24.14
CA LEU A 112 -24.77 -21.40 -23.17
C LEU A 112 -25.98 -20.48 -23.08
N ASP A 113 -27.18 -21.05 -23.02
CA ASP A 113 -28.36 -20.31 -22.59
C ASP A 113 -28.39 -20.27 -21.06
N TYR A 114 -28.26 -19.07 -20.51
CA TYR A 114 -28.29 -18.79 -19.07
C TYR A 114 -29.45 -17.83 -18.72
N ALA A 115 -30.48 -17.75 -19.57
CA ALA A 115 -31.60 -16.83 -19.41
C ALA A 115 -32.47 -17.13 -18.17
N ASP A 116 -32.47 -18.37 -17.71
CA ASP A 116 -33.14 -18.79 -16.49
C ASP A 116 -32.46 -18.29 -15.20
N LEU A 117 -31.18 -17.91 -15.25
CA LEU A 117 -30.46 -17.27 -14.16
C LEU A 117 -30.72 -15.77 -14.03
N LYS A 118 -31.61 -15.17 -14.84
CA LYS A 118 -31.98 -13.74 -14.75
C LYS A 118 -32.31 -13.24 -13.32
N PRO A 119 -33.00 -14.01 -12.45
CA PRO A 119 -33.27 -13.58 -11.08
C PRO A 119 -32.03 -13.57 -10.17
N TYR A 120 -30.96 -14.27 -10.53
CA TYR A 120 -29.75 -14.37 -9.70
C TYR A 120 -28.98 -13.04 -9.72
N PRO A 121 -28.53 -12.51 -8.56
CA PRO A 121 -27.86 -11.21 -8.49
C PRO A 121 -26.65 -11.06 -9.43
N LEU A 122 -25.91 -12.15 -9.70
CA LEU A 122 -24.71 -12.13 -10.54
C LEU A 122 -24.96 -12.40 -12.02
N TYR A 123 -26.22 -12.52 -12.48
CA TYR A 123 -26.54 -12.59 -13.91
C TYR A 123 -25.83 -11.54 -14.78
N PRO A 124 -25.65 -10.27 -14.35
CA PRO A 124 -24.91 -9.27 -15.14
C PRO A 124 -23.46 -9.66 -15.43
N TYR A 125 -22.83 -10.48 -14.59
CA TYR A 125 -21.45 -10.96 -14.80
C TYR A 125 -21.37 -12.01 -15.91
N LEU A 126 -22.36 -12.88 -16.06
CA LEU A 126 -22.44 -13.82 -17.19
C LEU A 126 -22.62 -13.05 -18.50
N ARG A 127 -23.55 -12.10 -18.53
CA ARG A 127 -23.79 -11.19 -19.66
C ARG A 127 -22.54 -10.43 -20.07
N TYR A 128 -21.83 -9.86 -19.09
CA TYR A 128 -20.59 -9.14 -19.32
C TYR A 128 -19.52 -10.03 -19.98
N ARG A 129 -19.34 -11.25 -19.48
CA ARG A 129 -18.32 -12.18 -20.00
C ARG A 129 -18.63 -12.64 -21.41
N ASP A 130 -19.88 -13.03 -21.69
CA ASP A 130 -20.33 -13.41 -23.02
C ASP A 130 -20.10 -12.27 -24.04
N LEU A 131 -20.59 -11.06 -23.73
CA LEU A 131 -20.41 -9.89 -24.60
C LEU A 131 -18.94 -9.54 -24.82
N SER A 132 -18.13 -9.57 -23.76
CA SER A 132 -16.70 -9.21 -23.84
C SER A 132 -15.92 -10.11 -24.80
N ARG A 133 -16.27 -11.39 -24.89
CA ARG A 133 -15.63 -12.34 -25.82
C ARG A 133 -15.99 -12.10 -27.27
N ARG A 134 -17.22 -11.63 -27.52
CA ARG A 134 -17.78 -11.47 -28.87
C ARG A 134 -17.73 -10.04 -29.39
N LEU A 135 -17.02 -9.12 -28.72
CA LEU A 135 -16.91 -7.72 -29.17
C LEU A 135 -16.42 -7.57 -30.62
N ALA A 136 -15.62 -8.51 -31.12
CA ALA A 136 -15.15 -8.52 -32.50
C ALA A 136 -16.29 -8.75 -33.53
N GLU A 137 -17.38 -9.41 -33.14
CA GLU A 137 -18.59 -9.63 -33.95
C GLU A 137 -19.44 -8.36 -34.10
N LEU A 138 -19.10 -7.28 -33.38
CA LEU A 138 -19.84 -6.01 -33.32
C LEU A 138 -21.31 -6.18 -32.90
N PRO A 139 -21.61 -6.76 -31.72
CA PRO A 139 -22.96 -6.86 -31.19
C PRO A 139 -23.43 -5.50 -30.61
N VAL A 140 -23.47 -4.46 -31.46
CA VAL A 140 -23.66 -3.05 -31.06
C VAL A 140 -24.91 -2.86 -30.18
N VAL A 141 -26.03 -3.46 -30.59
CA VAL A 141 -27.30 -3.35 -29.85
C VAL A 141 -27.18 -4.01 -28.48
N GLU A 142 -26.65 -5.24 -28.41
CA GLU A 142 -26.51 -5.95 -27.14
C GLU A 142 -25.57 -5.24 -26.16
N VAL A 143 -24.50 -4.62 -26.67
CA VAL A 143 -23.58 -3.81 -25.85
C VAL A 143 -24.29 -2.57 -25.32
N ARG A 144 -25.02 -1.83 -26.16
CA ARG A 144 -25.77 -0.65 -25.74
C ARG A 144 -26.84 -0.99 -24.71
N ASP A 145 -27.58 -2.08 -24.93
CA ASP A 145 -28.57 -2.61 -23.99
C ASP A 145 -27.94 -2.93 -22.64
N PHE A 146 -26.77 -3.61 -22.65
CA PHE A 146 -26.03 -3.89 -21.42
C PHE A 146 -25.60 -2.60 -20.70
N LEU A 147 -25.03 -1.66 -21.44
CA LEU A 147 -24.54 -0.40 -20.88
C LEU A 147 -25.68 0.45 -20.28
N GLN A 148 -26.88 0.38 -20.86
CA GLN A 148 -28.07 1.04 -20.35
C GLN A 148 -28.62 0.30 -19.12
N GLN A 149 -28.85 -1.01 -19.22
CA GLN A 149 -29.46 -1.82 -18.17
C GLN A 149 -28.59 -1.87 -16.90
N TYR A 150 -27.26 -1.92 -17.05
CA TYR A 150 -26.31 -2.07 -15.96
C TYR A 150 -25.46 -0.82 -15.73
N ALA A 151 -25.94 0.36 -16.13
CA ALA A 151 -25.24 1.64 -16.02
C ALA A 151 -24.71 1.93 -14.60
N ALA A 152 -25.43 1.48 -13.56
CA ALA A 152 -25.07 1.68 -12.16
C ALA A 152 -24.02 0.69 -11.61
N THR A 153 -23.53 -0.25 -12.43
CA THR A 153 -22.58 -1.30 -12.03
C THR A 153 -21.14 -0.97 -12.47
N PRO A 154 -20.11 -1.51 -11.79
CA PRO A 154 -18.72 -1.41 -12.26
C PRO A 154 -18.48 -2.09 -13.63
N LEU A 155 -19.34 -3.04 -14.02
CA LEU A 155 -19.23 -3.77 -15.28
C LEU A 155 -19.47 -2.89 -16.50
N ALA A 156 -20.41 -1.93 -16.43
CA ALA A 156 -20.71 -1.06 -17.56
C ALA A 156 -19.51 -0.20 -17.98
N GLY A 157 -18.74 0.32 -17.02
CA GLY A 157 -17.49 1.04 -17.33
C GLY A 157 -16.48 0.13 -18.02
N THR A 158 -16.25 -1.05 -17.45
CA THR A 158 -15.27 -2.02 -17.97
C THR A 158 -15.63 -2.51 -19.38
N LEU A 159 -16.91 -2.80 -19.64
CA LEU A 159 -17.38 -3.19 -20.97
C LEU A 159 -17.25 -2.04 -21.97
N ARG A 160 -17.62 -0.83 -21.57
CA ARG A 160 -17.50 0.36 -22.43
C ARG A 160 -16.06 0.58 -22.86
N ASP A 161 -15.10 0.49 -21.96
CA ASP A 161 -13.69 0.65 -22.29
C ASP A 161 -13.20 -0.41 -23.30
N ALA A 162 -13.60 -1.67 -23.11
CA ALA A 162 -13.28 -2.74 -24.05
C ALA A 162 -13.94 -2.50 -25.42
N TRP A 163 -15.20 -2.05 -25.42
CA TRP A 163 -15.96 -1.73 -26.62
C TRP A 163 -15.36 -0.57 -27.41
N LEU A 164 -15.02 0.53 -26.74
CA LEU A 164 -14.40 1.70 -27.36
C LEU A 164 -13.02 1.39 -27.96
N ARG A 165 -12.20 0.57 -27.28
CA ARG A 165 -10.93 0.08 -27.85
C ARG A 165 -11.17 -0.71 -29.15
N GLN A 166 -12.17 -1.58 -29.15
CA GLN A 166 -12.53 -2.36 -30.33
C GLN A 166 -13.00 -1.47 -31.48
N LEU A 167 -13.89 -0.49 -31.21
CA LEU A 167 -14.37 0.47 -32.19
C LEU A 167 -13.24 1.33 -32.78
N ALA A 168 -12.34 1.84 -31.93
CA ALA A 168 -11.17 2.61 -32.36
C ALA A 168 -10.22 1.78 -33.22
N ARG A 169 -9.98 0.52 -32.86
CA ARG A 169 -9.11 -0.40 -33.62
C ARG A 169 -9.60 -0.62 -35.05
N ILE A 170 -10.91 -0.66 -35.27
CA ILE A 170 -11.52 -0.91 -36.59
C ILE A 170 -12.00 0.36 -37.30
N GLY A 171 -11.80 1.55 -36.70
CA GLY A 171 -12.19 2.83 -37.29
C GLY A 171 -13.70 3.09 -37.36
N ARG A 172 -14.52 2.47 -36.49
CA ARG A 172 -15.98 2.70 -36.42
C ARG A 172 -16.27 3.97 -35.61
N TRP A 173 -15.93 5.12 -36.20
CA TRP A 173 -15.91 6.41 -35.51
C TRP A 173 -17.28 6.96 -35.10
N ASP A 174 -18.32 6.75 -35.91
CA ASP A 174 -19.68 7.18 -35.55
C ASP A 174 -20.21 6.47 -34.31
N ASP A 175 -19.97 5.15 -34.22
CA ASP A 175 -20.32 4.38 -33.01
C ASP A 175 -19.45 4.78 -31.83
N TYR A 176 -18.16 5.05 -32.07
CA TYR A 176 -17.27 5.53 -31.01
C TYR A 176 -17.80 6.83 -30.41
N LEU A 177 -18.14 7.82 -31.24
CA LEU A 177 -18.67 9.11 -30.75
C LEU A 177 -20.01 8.95 -30.02
N ARG A 178 -20.84 8.00 -30.45
CA ARG A 178 -22.13 7.73 -29.81
C ARG A 178 -21.98 7.08 -28.44
N ASP A 179 -21.06 6.14 -28.30
CA ASP A 179 -20.93 5.30 -27.11
C ASP A 179 -19.86 5.82 -26.12
N ALA A 180 -18.99 6.73 -26.57
CA ALA A 180 -17.94 7.32 -25.74
C ALA A 180 -18.50 8.25 -24.67
N ILE A 181 -17.89 8.17 -23.49
CA ILE A 181 -18.09 9.12 -22.39
C ILE A 181 -16.82 9.94 -22.20
N ALA A 182 -16.93 11.09 -21.55
CA ALA A 182 -15.75 11.89 -21.19
C ALA A 182 -14.78 11.04 -20.34
N SER A 183 -13.51 11.02 -20.73
CA SER A 183 -12.46 10.27 -20.05
C SER A 183 -11.24 11.15 -19.80
N THR A 184 -10.58 10.95 -18.66
CA THR A 184 -9.31 11.60 -18.34
C THR A 184 -8.10 10.78 -18.84
N ASP A 185 -8.33 9.56 -19.33
CA ASP A 185 -7.30 8.73 -19.96
C ASP A 185 -6.94 9.34 -21.33
N PRO A 186 -5.67 9.72 -21.54
CA PRO A 186 -5.24 10.32 -22.80
C PRO A 186 -5.51 9.45 -24.04
N ALA A 187 -5.47 8.13 -23.93
CA ALA A 187 -5.72 7.26 -25.07
C ALA A 187 -7.19 7.34 -25.53
N PHE A 188 -8.14 7.22 -24.60
CA PHE A 188 -9.58 7.30 -24.92
C PHE A 188 -9.99 8.69 -25.40
N GLU A 189 -9.44 9.74 -24.80
CA GLU A 189 -9.72 11.10 -25.23
C GLU A 189 -9.11 11.38 -26.62
N CYS A 190 -7.90 10.88 -26.90
CA CYS A 190 -7.30 11.02 -28.22
C CYS A 190 -8.06 10.21 -29.29
N TRP A 191 -8.54 8.99 -29.00
CA TRP A 191 -9.42 8.27 -29.92
C TRP A 191 -10.76 8.98 -30.15
N ARG A 192 -11.34 9.62 -29.13
CA ARG A 192 -12.54 10.46 -29.31
C ARG A 192 -12.28 11.61 -30.28
N ARG A 193 -11.14 12.27 -30.14
CA ARG A 193 -10.72 13.37 -31.03
C ARG A 193 -10.38 12.89 -32.43
N GLN A 194 -9.77 11.71 -32.58
CA GLN A 194 -9.62 11.06 -33.89
C GLN A 194 -10.98 10.82 -34.55
N ALA A 195 -11.96 10.32 -33.79
CA ALA A 195 -13.31 10.09 -34.28
C ALA A 195 -14.00 11.40 -34.73
N LEU A 196 -13.81 12.50 -33.98
CA LEU A 196 -14.27 13.83 -34.39
C LEU A 196 -13.57 14.30 -35.68
N LEU A 197 -12.25 14.12 -35.81
CA LEU A 197 -11.52 14.46 -37.04
C LEU A 197 -12.04 13.66 -38.24
N ALA A 198 -12.23 12.36 -38.07
CA ALA A 198 -12.69 11.46 -39.13
C ALA A 198 -14.14 11.75 -39.58
N THR A 199 -14.97 12.32 -38.70
CA THR A 199 -16.36 12.71 -38.99
C THR A 199 -16.51 14.18 -39.40
N GLY A 200 -15.41 14.86 -39.75
CA GLY A 200 -15.41 16.24 -40.25
C GLY A 200 -15.55 17.32 -39.17
N GLN A 201 -15.50 16.95 -37.88
CA GLN A 201 -15.64 17.86 -36.74
C GLN A 201 -14.28 18.33 -36.23
N ALA A 202 -13.47 18.96 -37.09
CA ALA A 202 -12.10 19.34 -36.77
C ALA A 202 -11.99 20.37 -35.63
N GLU A 203 -12.86 21.38 -35.60
CA GLU A 203 -12.87 22.40 -34.53
C GLU A 203 -13.10 21.78 -33.14
N PRO A 204 -14.17 21.00 -32.89
CA PRO A 204 -14.33 20.26 -31.63
C PRO A 204 -13.20 19.29 -31.31
N ALA A 205 -12.59 18.67 -32.32
CA ALA A 205 -11.53 17.69 -32.13
C ALA A 205 -10.23 18.29 -31.59
N LEU A 206 -9.91 19.52 -32.00
CA LEU A 206 -8.65 20.19 -31.69
C LEU A 206 -8.79 21.20 -30.54
N ARG A 207 -10.02 21.64 -30.23
CA ARG A 207 -10.29 22.54 -29.12
C ARG A 207 -9.69 22.03 -27.81
N ASP A 208 -8.94 22.89 -27.12
CA ASP A 208 -8.31 22.61 -25.82
C ASP A 208 -7.34 21.41 -25.82
N PHE A 209 -6.92 20.90 -26.99
CA PHE A 209 -5.98 19.77 -27.05
C PHE A 209 -4.63 20.08 -26.37
N GLY A 210 -4.25 21.36 -26.34
CA GLY A 210 -3.07 21.85 -25.62
C GLY A 210 -3.05 21.42 -24.14
N ALA A 211 -4.21 21.35 -23.47
CA ALA A 211 -4.28 20.92 -22.06
C ALA A 211 -3.91 19.44 -21.88
N ILE A 212 -4.18 18.60 -22.89
CA ILE A 212 -3.76 17.19 -22.88
C ILE A 212 -2.28 17.11 -23.26
N TRP A 213 -1.86 17.88 -24.25
CA TRP A 213 -0.51 17.84 -24.80
C TRP A 213 0.58 18.34 -23.86
N LEU A 214 0.26 19.35 -23.05
CA LEU A 214 1.18 20.04 -22.16
C LEU A 214 1.50 19.24 -20.89
N ARG A 215 2.39 18.26 -21.02
CA ARG A 215 2.87 17.40 -19.92
C ARG A 215 4.30 16.91 -20.14
N GLY A 216 4.99 16.57 -19.04
CA GLY A 216 6.36 16.03 -19.06
C GLY A 216 6.49 14.55 -19.43
N SER A 217 5.36 13.86 -19.62
CA SER A 217 5.31 12.47 -20.07
C SER A 217 4.99 12.35 -21.56
N SER A 218 5.40 11.24 -22.16
CA SER A 218 5.00 10.90 -23.53
C SER A 218 3.49 10.63 -23.58
N LEU A 219 2.86 11.04 -24.67
CA LEU A 219 1.47 10.69 -24.94
C LEU A 219 1.39 9.30 -25.57
N PRO A 220 0.26 8.59 -25.42
CA PRO A 220 0.01 7.35 -26.15
C PRO A 220 0.01 7.59 -27.66
N ALA A 221 0.37 6.57 -28.45
CA ALA A 221 0.34 6.62 -29.93
C ALA A 221 -1.05 6.98 -30.49
N ALA A 222 -2.13 6.71 -29.73
CA ALA A 222 -3.48 7.18 -30.04
C ALA A 222 -3.57 8.71 -30.20
N CYS A 223 -2.62 9.50 -29.69
CA CYS A 223 -2.63 10.94 -29.86
C CYS A 223 -1.93 11.40 -31.14
N ASP A 224 -1.14 10.57 -31.83
CA ASP A 224 -0.32 10.99 -32.96
C ASP A 224 -1.11 11.60 -34.12
N PRO A 225 -2.27 11.04 -34.55
CA PRO A 225 -3.07 11.66 -35.60
C PRO A 225 -3.68 13.01 -35.18
N VAL A 226 -4.02 13.15 -33.89
CA VAL A 226 -4.54 14.41 -33.33
C VAL A 226 -3.45 15.46 -33.28
N ILE A 227 -2.23 15.09 -32.86
CA ILE A 227 -1.05 15.96 -32.86
C ILE A 227 -0.73 16.42 -34.30
N ALA A 228 -0.78 15.52 -35.27
CA ALA A 228 -0.54 15.85 -36.68
C ALA A 228 -1.57 16.87 -37.19
N ALA A 229 -2.85 16.66 -36.92
CA ALA A 229 -3.92 17.61 -37.29
C ALA A 229 -3.79 18.94 -36.55
N TRP A 230 -3.40 18.92 -35.27
CA TRP A 230 -3.16 20.11 -34.46
C TRP A 230 -1.99 20.95 -35.00
N ARG A 231 -0.92 20.29 -35.46
CA ARG A 231 0.24 20.94 -36.11
C ARG A 231 -0.10 21.69 -37.39
N LEU A 232 -1.04 21.18 -38.18
CA LEU A 232 -1.51 21.87 -39.38
C LEU A 232 -2.20 23.21 -39.08
N ARG A 233 -2.63 23.45 -37.83
CA ARG A 233 -3.19 24.72 -37.36
C ARG A 233 -2.14 25.69 -36.80
N GLY A 234 -0.85 25.37 -36.90
CA GLY A 234 0.23 26.21 -36.38
C GLY A 234 0.52 26.03 -34.89
N GLU A 235 -0.01 24.96 -34.27
CA GLU A 235 0.22 24.61 -32.87
C GLU A 235 1.23 23.46 -32.71
N PRO A 236 1.89 23.28 -31.55
CA PRO A 236 1.93 24.18 -30.41
C PRO A 236 2.65 25.49 -30.74
N SER A 237 2.26 26.59 -30.11
CA SER A 237 3.09 27.81 -30.10
C SER A 237 4.51 27.52 -29.56
N PRO A 238 5.54 28.30 -29.96
CA PRO A 238 6.90 28.15 -29.43
C PRO A 238 6.97 28.17 -27.90
N ALA A 239 6.15 29.00 -27.25
CA ALA A 239 6.05 29.07 -25.79
C ALA A 239 5.52 27.77 -25.16
N ALA A 240 4.47 27.17 -25.75
CA ALA A 240 3.94 25.89 -25.30
C ALA A 240 4.97 24.77 -25.50
N LEU A 241 5.73 24.81 -26.60
CA LEU A 241 6.80 23.85 -26.85
C LEU A 241 7.92 23.92 -25.82
N TRP A 242 8.38 25.13 -25.49
CA TRP A 242 9.33 25.35 -24.41
C TRP A 242 8.79 24.87 -23.05
N GLN A 243 7.51 25.14 -22.76
CA GLN A 243 6.89 24.71 -21.52
C GLN A 243 6.82 23.18 -21.41
N ARG A 244 6.47 22.47 -22.49
CA ARG A 244 6.50 21.01 -22.51
C ARG A 244 7.91 20.44 -22.37
N PHE A 245 8.90 21.05 -23.04
CA PHE A 245 10.30 20.71 -22.87
C PHE A 245 10.73 20.85 -21.40
N SER A 246 10.39 21.98 -20.77
CA SER A 246 10.67 22.26 -19.36
C SER A 246 10.02 21.24 -18.41
N LEU A 247 8.78 20.83 -18.67
CA LEU A 247 8.09 19.79 -17.91
C LEU A 247 8.75 18.41 -18.08
N ALA A 248 9.18 18.06 -19.30
CA ALA A 248 9.90 16.82 -19.55
C ALA A 248 11.25 16.81 -18.83
N MET A 249 11.98 17.92 -18.92
CA MET A 249 13.28 18.06 -18.31
C MET A 249 13.22 18.09 -16.79
N SER A 250 12.25 18.77 -16.16
CA SER A 250 12.10 18.75 -14.69
C SER A 250 11.85 17.33 -14.14
N GLN A 251 11.16 16.48 -14.90
CA GLN A 251 10.97 15.05 -14.59
C GLN A 251 12.16 14.18 -15.00
N ARG A 252 13.22 14.78 -15.55
CA ARG A 252 14.42 14.13 -16.12
C ARG A 252 14.09 13.13 -17.23
N ASN A 253 13.01 13.37 -17.98
CA ASN A 253 12.67 12.61 -19.17
C ASN A 253 13.53 13.08 -20.36
N VAL A 254 14.81 12.71 -20.33
CA VAL A 254 15.81 13.12 -21.31
C VAL A 254 15.46 12.67 -22.73
N SER A 255 14.77 11.53 -22.88
CA SER A 255 14.35 11.04 -24.20
C SER A 255 13.33 11.98 -24.85
N LEU A 256 12.29 12.35 -24.11
CA LEU A 256 11.30 13.32 -24.60
C LEU A 256 11.92 14.71 -24.77
N GLY A 257 12.79 15.13 -23.85
CA GLY A 257 13.52 16.39 -23.96
C GLY A 257 14.34 16.48 -25.26
N ARG A 258 15.06 15.42 -25.64
CA ARG A 258 15.82 15.36 -26.90
C ARG A 258 14.91 15.43 -28.12
N ALA A 259 13.77 14.74 -28.10
CA ALA A 259 12.80 14.80 -29.19
C ALA A 259 12.23 16.22 -29.36
N LEU A 260 11.82 16.85 -28.25
CA LEU A 260 11.26 18.21 -28.26
C LEU A 260 12.31 19.27 -28.63
N ARG A 261 13.59 19.07 -28.27
CA ARG A 261 14.69 19.98 -28.65
C ARG A 261 14.71 20.23 -30.15
N VAL A 262 14.48 19.19 -30.97
CA VAL A 262 14.59 19.29 -32.43
C VAL A 262 13.51 20.21 -32.99
N GLU A 263 12.38 20.31 -32.30
CA GLU A 263 11.25 21.16 -32.67
C GLU A 263 11.39 22.60 -32.14
N LEU A 264 12.29 22.85 -31.18
CA LEU A 264 12.46 24.18 -30.58
C LEU A 264 13.06 25.18 -31.58
N SER A 265 12.69 26.45 -31.38
CA SER A 265 13.27 27.57 -32.12
C SER A 265 14.78 27.65 -31.97
N ALA A 266 15.49 28.22 -32.95
CA ALA A 266 16.92 28.43 -32.87
C ALA A 266 17.34 29.28 -31.66
N THR A 267 16.45 30.13 -31.14
CA THR A 267 16.68 30.95 -29.94
C THR A 267 16.57 30.15 -28.63
N ASP A 268 15.76 29.08 -28.61
CA ASP A 268 15.55 28.26 -27.40
C ASP A 268 16.49 27.06 -27.31
N GLN A 269 16.98 26.57 -28.45
CA GLN A 269 17.87 25.40 -28.52
C GLN A 269 19.13 25.52 -27.65
N PRO A 270 19.83 26.68 -27.56
CA PRO A 270 21.00 26.81 -26.71
C PRO A 270 20.71 26.52 -25.22
N LEU A 271 19.63 27.08 -24.66
CA LEU A 271 19.26 26.82 -23.26
C LEU A 271 18.76 25.37 -23.07
N ALA A 272 18.07 24.80 -24.06
CA ALA A 272 17.70 23.39 -24.05
C ALA A 272 18.92 22.45 -24.00
N ASP A 273 19.95 22.76 -24.78
CA ASP A 273 21.22 22.02 -24.80
C ASP A 273 21.94 22.07 -23.46
N VAL A 274 21.93 23.23 -22.79
CA VAL A 274 22.43 23.38 -21.42
C VAL A 274 21.65 22.50 -20.45
N TRP A 275 20.32 22.49 -20.51
CA TRP A 275 19.51 21.65 -19.62
C TRP A 275 19.77 20.15 -19.83
N LEU A 276 19.89 19.70 -21.08
CA LEU A 276 20.21 18.32 -21.44
C LEU A 276 21.61 17.91 -20.96
N MET A 277 22.59 18.81 -21.06
CA MET A 277 23.93 18.63 -20.53
C MET A 277 23.90 18.46 -19.00
N LEU A 278 23.23 19.37 -18.28
CA LEU A 278 23.10 19.30 -16.82
C LEU A 278 22.35 18.07 -16.33
N ALA A 279 21.42 17.53 -17.13
CA ALA A 279 20.75 16.27 -16.82
C ALA A 279 21.70 15.07 -16.81
N THR A 280 22.81 15.17 -17.53
CA THR A 280 23.88 14.17 -17.59
C THR A 280 24.89 14.42 -16.47
N ASP A 281 25.39 15.66 -16.36
CA ASP A 281 26.34 16.10 -15.34
C ASP A 281 25.89 17.41 -14.67
N PRO A 282 25.26 17.33 -13.48
CA PRO A 282 24.80 18.51 -12.75
C PRO A 282 25.90 19.45 -12.26
N HIS A 283 27.16 18.98 -12.13
CA HIS A 283 28.25 19.81 -11.59
C HIS A 283 28.60 20.99 -12.51
N LEU A 284 28.33 20.84 -13.81
CA LEU A 284 28.55 21.86 -14.82
C LEU A 284 27.70 23.13 -14.60
N VAL A 285 26.75 23.10 -13.67
CA VAL A 285 25.98 24.29 -13.25
C VAL A 285 26.86 25.39 -12.66
N LEU A 286 28.06 25.05 -12.18
CA LEU A 286 29.00 26.03 -11.62
C LEU A 286 29.86 26.74 -12.68
N ASP A 287 29.89 26.22 -13.91
CA ASP A 287 30.67 26.79 -15.02
C ASP A 287 29.92 28.00 -15.61
N PRO A 288 30.43 29.24 -15.39
CA PRO A 288 29.76 30.44 -15.87
C PRO A 288 29.75 30.55 -17.40
N ALA A 289 30.62 29.82 -18.12
CA ALA A 289 30.63 29.81 -19.58
C ALA A 289 29.49 28.97 -20.17
N ARG A 290 28.86 28.11 -19.36
CA ARG A 290 27.79 27.19 -19.80
C ARG A 290 26.40 27.74 -19.50
N LEU A 291 26.27 28.64 -18.54
CA LEU A 291 24.98 29.22 -18.19
C LEU A 291 24.72 30.49 -19.02
N PRO A 292 23.52 30.65 -19.62
CA PRO A 292 23.21 31.86 -20.34
C PRO A 292 23.16 33.05 -19.39
N LYS A 293 23.78 34.16 -19.81
CA LYS A 293 23.70 35.44 -19.13
C LYS A 293 22.32 36.05 -19.40
N ASP A 294 21.71 36.62 -18.36
CA ASP A 294 20.48 37.43 -18.45
C ASP A 294 19.23 36.72 -19.02
N ASP A 295 19.17 35.38 -18.97
CA ASP A 295 17.95 34.62 -19.30
C ASP A 295 17.19 34.23 -18.03
N ALA A 296 16.00 34.82 -17.82
CA ALA A 296 15.15 34.53 -16.67
C ALA A 296 14.74 33.05 -16.57
N ARG A 297 14.80 32.29 -17.68
CA ARG A 297 14.49 30.85 -17.74
C ARG A 297 15.64 29.98 -17.25
N ALA A 298 16.82 30.54 -17.01
CA ALA A 298 17.96 29.80 -16.45
C ALA A 298 17.71 29.31 -15.01
N GLY A 299 16.89 30.03 -14.23
CA GLY A 299 16.61 29.67 -12.83
C GLY A 299 16.04 28.26 -12.65
N PRO A 300 14.94 27.87 -13.33
CA PRO A 300 14.41 26.50 -13.28
C PRO A 300 15.38 25.43 -13.78
N VAL A 301 16.23 25.74 -14.76
CA VAL A 301 17.26 24.82 -15.29
C VAL A 301 18.28 24.50 -14.21
N ILE A 302 18.79 25.54 -13.54
CA ILE A 302 19.74 25.45 -12.43
C ILE A 302 19.11 24.73 -11.23
N ALA A 303 17.86 25.06 -10.88
CA ALA A 303 17.12 24.41 -9.81
C ALA A 303 17.03 22.90 -10.02
N ALA A 304 16.66 22.46 -11.23
CA ALA A 304 16.58 21.05 -11.58
C ALA A 304 17.94 20.35 -11.45
N ALA A 305 19.03 20.98 -11.91
CA ALA A 305 20.39 20.46 -11.77
C ALA A 305 20.79 20.27 -10.30
N LEU A 306 20.56 21.28 -9.45
CA LEU A 306 20.82 21.21 -8.02
C LEU A 306 19.99 20.13 -7.33
N GLN A 307 18.72 19.95 -7.71
CA GLN A 307 17.89 18.86 -7.20
C GLN A 307 18.42 17.47 -7.61
N TRP A 308 18.99 17.32 -8.81
CA TRP A 308 19.61 16.06 -9.23
C TRP A 308 20.93 15.81 -8.52
N TRP A 309 21.75 16.83 -8.35
CA TRP A 309 23.01 16.77 -7.60
C TRP A 309 22.74 16.41 -6.13
N GLY A 310 21.79 17.09 -5.48
CA GLY A 310 21.44 16.89 -4.08
C GLY A 310 20.88 15.50 -3.74
N LYS A 311 20.53 14.68 -4.75
CA LYS A 311 20.21 13.25 -4.54
C LYS A 311 21.45 12.37 -4.32
N ARG A 312 22.64 12.86 -4.68
CA ARG A 312 23.93 12.17 -4.54
C ARG A 312 24.78 12.81 -3.45
N ASP A 313 24.83 14.14 -3.44
CA ASP A 313 25.59 14.92 -2.48
C ASP A 313 24.84 16.23 -2.19
N VAL A 314 24.10 16.23 -1.08
CA VAL A 314 23.27 17.35 -0.67
C VAL A 314 24.08 18.55 -0.18
N LEU A 315 25.24 18.31 0.44
CA LEU A 315 26.08 19.37 0.99
C LEU A 315 26.77 20.13 -0.14
N ALA A 316 27.31 19.42 -1.12
CA ALA A 316 27.93 20.05 -2.28
C ALA A 316 26.89 20.81 -3.14
N ALA A 317 25.68 20.26 -3.30
CA ALA A 317 24.59 20.97 -3.97
C ALA A 317 24.15 22.24 -3.21
N ALA A 318 24.08 22.20 -1.87
CA ALA A 318 23.77 23.38 -1.07
C ALA A 318 24.86 24.45 -1.17
N ALA A 319 26.14 24.05 -1.10
CA ALA A 319 27.26 24.97 -1.30
C ALA A 319 27.28 25.57 -2.72
N ALA A 320 26.89 24.78 -3.73
CA ALA A 320 26.73 25.28 -5.09
C ALA A 320 25.60 26.32 -5.20
N LEU A 321 24.46 26.08 -4.54
CA LEU A 321 23.37 27.04 -4.47
C LEU A 321 23.80 28.37 -3.85
N ASP A 322 24.57 28.34 -2.74
CA ASP A 322 25.07 29.55 -2.10
C ASP A 322 25.91 30.39 -3.07
N ARG A 323 26.87 29.78 -3.77
CA ARG A 323 27.70 30.45 -4.80
C ARG A 323 26.88 31.00 -5.96
N LEU A 324 25.85 30.27 -6.38
CA LEU A 324 24.97 30.69 -7.48
C LEU A 324 24.10 31.89 -7.07
N LYS A 325 23.62 31.96 -5.82
CA LYS A 325 22.91 33.12 -5.28
C LYS A 325 23.78 34.37 -5.23
N GLU A 326 25.05 34.23 -4.84
CA GLU A 326 26.02 35.33 -4.85
C GLU A 326 26.29 35.83 -6.28
N ARG A 327 26.43 34.92 -7.24
CA ARG A 327 26.72 35.25 -8.64
C ARG A 327 25.51 35.80 -9.40
N HIS A 328 24.30 35.36 -9.05
CA HIS A 328 23.05 35.70 -9.73
C HIS A 328 21.98 36.17 -8.73
N PRO A 329 22.18 37.31 -8.05
CA PRO A 329 21.27 37.77 -6.99
C PRO A 329 19.84 38.01 -7.49
N THR A 330 19.67 38.39 -8.76
CA THR A 330 18.36 38.59 -9.40
C THR A 330 17.56 37.30 -9.59
N LEU A 331 18.22 36.14 -9.63
CA LEU A 331 17.59 34.83 -9.76
C LEU A 331 17.36 34.13 -8.42
N ALA A 332 17.87 34.68 -7.31
CA ALA A 332 17.86 34.02 -6.01
C ALA A 332 16.45 33.64 -5.52
N THR A 333 15.44 34.46 -5.83
CA THR A 333 14.03 34.20 -5.47
C THR A 333 13.44 32.97 -6.18
N GLN A 334 14.02 32.57 -7.33
CA GLN A 334 13.58 31.39 -8.08
C GLN A 334 14.09 30.07 -7.46
N TRP A 335 15.02 30.13 -6.50
CA TRP A 335 15.64 28.95 -5.89
C TRP A 335 15.20 28.67 -4.45
N THR A 336 14.24 29.43 -3.91
CA THR A 336 13.72 29.24 -2.55
C THR A 336 13.18 27.82 -2.31
N ALA A 337 12.46 27.25 -3.28
CA ALA A 337 12.01 25.86 -3.22
C ALA A 337 13.18 24.85 -3.23
N THR A 338 14.25 25.14 -3.98
CA THR A 338 15.45 24.29 -4.02
C THR A 338 16.20 24.35 -2.69
N GLU A 339 16.34 25.54 -2.11
CA GLU A 339 16.93 25.74 -0.78
C GLU A 339 16.17 24.96 0.30
N ARG A 340 14.83 25.09 0.32
CA ARG A 340 13.95 24.32 1.20
C ARG A 340 14.23 22.81 1.06
N ASP A 341 14.21 22.29 -0.16
CA ASP A 341 14.40 20.86 -0.43
C ASP A 341 15.78 20.35 0.01
N LEU A 342 16.83 21.14 -0.22
CA LEU A 342 18.19 20.81 0.21
C LEU A 342 18.30 20.86 1.74
N ALA A 343 17.74 21.88 2.40
CA ALA A 343 17.74 21.99 3.86
C ALA A 343 17.04 20.79 4.53
N LEU A 344 15.89 20.36 3.99
CA LEU A 344 15.17 19.17 4.48
C LEU A 344 15.96 17.88 4.25
N ARG A 345 16.68 17.75 3.12
CA ARG A 345 17.58 16.62 2.87
C ARG A 345 18.75 16.58 3.86
N ILE A 346 19.39 17.73 4.11
CA ILE A 346 20.46 17.85 5.11
C ILE A 346 19.95 17.45 6.51
N ALA A 347 18.73 17.85 6.86
CA ALA A 347 18.11 17.49 8.13
C ALA A 347 17.79 15.99 8.25
N THR A 348 17.30 15.38 7.18
CA THR A 348 17.00 13.94 7.12
C THR A 348 18.25 13.05 7.08
N ASP A 349 19.39 13.59 6.64
CA ASP A 349 20.71 12.96 6.72
C ASP A 349 21.39 13.15 8.10
N TYR A 350 20.72 13.84 9.04
CA TYR A 350 21.22 14.13 10.39
C TYR A 350 22.53 14.94 10.42
N HIS A 351 22.79 15.74 9.39
CA HIS A 351 23.99 16.56 9.36
C HIS A 351 23.94 17.69 10.40
N SER A 352 25.08 18.03 11.01
CA SER A 352 25.16 19.04 12.07
C SER A 352 24.71 20.43 11.63
N SER A 353 24.90 20.77 10.35
CA SER A 353 24.46 22.06 9.78
C SER A 353 22.96 22.15 9.50
N ALA A 354 22.18 21.10 9.76
CA ALA A 354 20.77 21.03 9.39
C ALA A 354 19.94 22.18 9.96
N LEU A 355 20.09 22.49 11.25
CA LEU A 355 19.31 23.55 11.88
C LEU A 355 19.62 24.91 11.26
N ALA A 356 20.90 25.23 11.06
CA ALA A 356 21.31 26.48 10.42
C ALA A 356 20.72 26.62 9.00
N ARG A 357 20.73 25.53 8.21
CA ARG A 357 20.16 25.50 6.86
C ARG A 357 18.64 25.65 6.88
N LEU A 358 17.95 24.97 7.78
CA LEU A 358 16.49 25.10 7.94
C LEU A 358 16.08 26.50 8.41
N SER A 359 16.84 27.12 9.31
CA SER A 359 16.59 28.48 9.81
C SER A 359 16.82 29.54 8.73
N ALA A 360 17.73 29.28 7.78
CA ALA A 360 18.00 30.17 6.65
C ALA A 360 16.97 30.08 5.51
N VAL A 361 16.06 29.08 5.53
CA VAL A 361 15.00 28.96 4.51
C VAL A 361 14.10 30.21 4.56
N PRO A 362 13.92 30.92 3.42
CA PRO A 362 13.06 32.10 3.36
C PRO A 362 11.62 31.82 3.80
N GLU A 363 10.96 32.81 4.39
CA GLU A 363 9.60 32.65 4.94
C GLU A 363 8.59 32.16 3.88
N GLN A 364 8.74 32.61 2.62
CA GLN A 364 7.85 32.19 1.53
C GLN A 364 7.95 30.69 1.20
N ALA A 365 9.04 30.02 1.60
CA ALA A 365 9.26 28.60 1.43
C ALA A 365 9.22 27.81 2.76
N THR A 366 8.91 28.47 3.88
CA THR A 366 8.78 27.83 5.20
C THR A 366 7.39 27.22 5.35
N ASP A 367 7.27 25.94 5.02
CA ASP A 367 6.06 25.16 5.24
C ASP A 367 6.12 24.32 6.53
N SER A 368 5.09 23.49 6.76
CA SER A 368 5.03 22.63 7.95
C SER A 368 6.22 21.68 8.03
N ALA A 369 6.69 21.15 6.90
CA ALA A 369 7.85 20.26 6.89
C ALA A 369 9.10 20.96 7.44
N VAL A 370 9.38 22.20 7.01
CA VAL A 370 10.52 22.99 7.54
C VAL A 370 10.36 23.26 9.03
N ARG A 371 9.20 23.77 9.46
CA ARG A 371 8.93 24.09 10.87
C ARG A 371 9.10 22.87 11.78
N GLU A 372 8.49 21.75 11.40
CA GLU A 372 8.57 20.52 12.19
C GLU A 372 9.98 19.93 12.20
N TRP A 373 10.74 20.03 11.11
CA TRP A 373 12.12 19.53 11.08
C TRP A 373 13.08 20.39 11.90
N ARG A 374 12.83 21.70 12.06
CA ARG A 374 13.59 22.53 13.02
C ARG A 374 13.47 21.96 14.44
N VAL A 375 12.25 21.60 14.85
CA VAL A 375 11.99 20.93 16.13
C VAL A 375 12.72 19.57 16.19
N ARG A 376 12.54 18.69 15.19
CA ARG A 376 13.13 17.34 15.18
C ARG A 376 14.65 17.33 15.24
N VAL A 377 15.32 18.25 14.55
CA VAL A 377 16.78 18.38 14.62
C VAL A 377 17.21 18.68 16.05
N CYS A 378 16.56 19.64 16.71
CA CYS A 378 16.85 19.99 18.11
C CYS A 378 16.57 18.83 19.06
N LEU A 379 15.43 18.13 18.88
CA LEU A 379 15.09 16.94 19.66
C LEU A 379 16.18 15.87 19.56
N ARG A 380 16.63 15.57 18.34
CA ARG A 380 17.67 14.55 18.10
C ARG A 380 19.02 14.93 18.71
N GLN A 381 19.36 16.21 18.72
CA GLN A 381 20.61 16.74 19.26
C GLN A 381 20.58 16.89 20.80
N GLY A 382 19.41 16.81 21.42
CA GLY A 382 19.25 17.08 22.85
C GLY A 382 19.25 18.55 23.21
N ASP A 383 19.07 19.45 22.23
CA ASP A 383 18.94 20.88 22.47
C ASP A 383 17.49 21.24 22.81
N TRP A 384 17.12 21.01 24.06
CA TRP A 384 15.75 21.19 24.54
C TRP A 384 15.30 22.66 24.57
N VAL A 385 16.23 23.58 24.82
CA VAL A 385 15.92 25.03 24.86
C VAL A 385 15.53 25.50 23.47
N THR A 386 16.34 25.16 22.47
CA THR A 386 16.05 25.53 21.07
C THR A 386 14.85 24.75 20.52
N ALA A 387 14.65 23.50 20.94
CA ALA A 387 13.45 22.74 20.60
C ALA A 387 12.17 23.44 21.10
N LEU A 388 12.18 23.95 22.34
CA LEU A 388 11.04 24.70 22.90
C LEU A 388 10.77 25.97 22.11
N HIS A 389 11.82 26.71 21.75
CA HIS A 389 11.71 27.90 20.90
C HIS A 389 11.04 27.59 19.56
N TRP A 390 11.45 26.53 18.86
CA TRP A 390 10.82 26.15 17.58
C TRP A 390 9.42 25.58 17.75
N LEU A 391 9.11 24.94 18.88
CA LEU A 391 7.76 24.52 19.23
C LEU A 391 6.81 25.72 19.40
N ASP A 392 7.29 26.83 19.98
CA ASP A 392 6.52 28.07 20.09
C ASP A 392 6.24 28.71 18.72
N GLN A 393 7.13 28.52 17.75
CA GLN A 393 7.00 29.04 16.38
C GLN A 393 6.16 28.17 15.43
N LEU A 394 5.69 27.01 15.87
CA LEU A 394 4.69 26.26 15.10
C LEU A 394 3.42 27.10 14.89
N THR A 395 2.66 26.84 13.83
CA THR A 395 1.34 27.47 13.66
C THR A 395 0.40 27.04 14.79
N GLN A 396 -0.67 27.80 15.03
CA GLN A 396 -1.64 27.44 16.07
C GLN A 396 -2.21 26.04 15.88
N ALA A 397 -2.64 25.70 14.65
CA ALA A 397 -3.15 24.37 14.32
C ALA A 397 -2.12 23.25 14.58
N GLU A 398 -0.83 23.49 14.30
CA GLU A 398 0.24 22.55 14.62
C GLU A 398 0.41 22.41 16.14
N ARG A 399 0.51 23.51 16.88
CA ARG A 399 0.65 23.50 18.36
C ARG A 399 -0.50 22.81 19.06
N ASP A 400 -1.72 22.98 18.56
CA ASP A 400 -2.93 22.40 19.14
C ASP A 400 -3.06 20.90 18.86
N SER A 401 -2.23 20.33 17.97
CA SER A 401 -2.25 18.89 17.69
C SER A 401 -1.74 18.07 18.88
N PRO A 402 -2.33 16.89 19.17
CA PRO A 402 -1.89 16.02 20.27
C PRO A 402 -0.41 15.66 20.21
N ARG A 403 0.13 15.44 19.01
CA ARG A 403 1.55 15.17 18.76
C ARG A 403 2.45 16.30 19.28
N TRP A 404 2.17 17.55 18.90
CA TRP A 404 3.04 18.67 19.28
C TRP A 404 2.81 19.14 20.72
N GLN A 405 1.61 18.95 21.28
CA GLN A 405 1.38 19.11 22.72
C GLN A 405 2.18 18.08 23.53
N TYR A 406 2.22 16.81 23.10
CA TYR A 406 3.06 15.78 23.71
C TYR A 406 4.53 16.19 23.67
N TRP A 407 5.06 16.55 22.50
CA TRP A 407 6.47 16.94 22.36
C TRP A 407 6.82 18.20 23.14
N ARG A 408 5.92 19.17 23.24
CA ARG A 408 6.08 20.31 24.16
C ARG A 408 6.16 19.85 25.61
N GLY A 409 5.27 18.97 26.04
CA GLY A 409 5.33 18.35 27.36
C GLY A 409 6.67 17.64 27.61
N ARG A 410 7.14 16.85 26.64
CA ARG A 410 8.42 16.13 26.72
C ARG A 410 9.62 17.05 26.85
N VAL A 411 9.67 18.11 26.05
CA VAL A 411 10.74 19.11 26.13
C VAL A 411 10.71 19.84 27.47
N LEU A 412 9.53 20.22 27.98
CA LEU A 412 9.39 20.86 29.29
C LEU A 412 9.80 19.91 30.44
N GLU A 413 9.43 18.64 30.38
CA GLU A 413 9.85 17.61 31.33
C GLU A 413 11.39 17.49 31.35
N LEU A 414 12.03 17.42 30.19
CA LEU A 414 13.49 17.33 30.05
C LEU A 414 14.22 18.61 30.51
N LEU A 415 13.54 19.75 30.51
CA LEU A 415 14.03 21.02 31.07
C LEU A 415 13.74 21.16 32.58
N GLY A 416 13.13 20.15 33.23
CA GLY A 416 12.76 20.19 34.65
C GLY A 416 11.50 20.98 34.98
N ARG A 417 10.72 21.42 33.97
CA ARG A 417 9.45 22.16 34.12
C ARG A 417 8.27 21.21 34.27
N THR A 418 8.34 20.36 35.29
CA THR A 418 7.47 19.18 35.47
C THR A 418 5.97 19.51 35.54
N GLU A 419 5.58 20.58 36.24
CA GLU A 419 4.16 20.95 36.37
C GLU A 419 3.54 21.41 35.04
N GLU A 420 4.32 22.11 34.21
CA GLU A 420 3.86 22.52 32.89
C GLU A 420 3.75 21.33 31.94
N ALA A 421 4.73 20.42 31.99
CA ALA A 421 4.67 19.16 31.26
C ALA A 421 3.46 18.31 31.67
N ARG A 422 3.20 18.18 32.98
CA ARG A 422 2.08 17.39 33.52
C ARG A 422 0.72 17.90 33.02
N ARG A 423 0.51 19.21 32.94
CA ARG A 423 -0.73 19.80 32.40
C ARG A 423 -0.95 19.43 30.93
N LEU A 424 0.09 19.50 30.11
CA LEU A 424 0.01 19.09 28.71
C LEU A 424 -0.28 17.59 28.58
N TYR A 425 0.38 16.75 29.37
CA TYR A 425 0.11 15.31 29.36
C TYR A 425 -1.31 14.98 29.80
N GLN A 426 -1.90 15.69 30.77
CA GLN A 426 -3.29 15.49 31.17
C GLN A 426 -4.26 15.73 30.01
N THR A 427 -4.02 16.76 29.20
CA THR A 427 -4.83 17.03 28.00
C THR A 427 -4.64 15.96 26.94
N VAL A 428 -3.39 15.57 26.67
CA VAL A 428 -3.07 14.60 25.61
C VAL A 428 -3.49 13.18 25.98
N ALA A 429 -3.43 12.78 27.25
CA ALA A 429 -3.80 11.44 27.75
C ALA A 429 -5.28 11.07 27.51
N LEU A 430 -6.13 12.04 27.22
CA LEU A 430 -7.53 11.83 26.84
C LEU A 430 -7.68 11.32 25.40
N GLN A 431 -6.63 11.43 24.58
CA GLN A 431 -6.64 10.98 23.20
C GLN A 431 -6.39 9.47 23.10
N ARG A 432 -7.09 8.81 22.17
CA ARG A 432 -6.92 7.39 21.86
C ARG A 432 -6.00 7.21 20.66
N ASP A 433 -4.80 7.75 20.77
CA ASP A 433 -3.74 7.65 19.75
C ASP A 433 -2.39 7.36 20.40
N TYR A 434 -1.38 7.15 19.57
CA TYR A 434 0.00 6.90 20.01
C TYR A 434 0.52 7.90 21.07
N HIS A 435 0.27 9.21 20.91
CA HIS A 435 0.78 10.22 21.83
C HIS A 435 -0.06 10.31 23.10
N GLY A 436 -1.37 10.06 23.00
CA GLY A 436 -2.26 9.92 24.16
C GLY A 436 -1.85 8.79 25.08
N PHE A 437 -1.51 7.63 24.53
CA PHE A 437 -1.02 6.50 25.32
C PHE A 437 0.32 6.80 25.99
N LEU A 438 1.27 7.43 25.29
CA LEU A 438 2.55 7.85 25.89
C LEU A 438 2.36 8.90 26.99
N ALA A 439 1.47 9.87 26.80
CA ALA A 439 1.15 10.88 27.80
C ALA A 439 0.51 10.26 29.05
N ALA A 440 -0.40 9.31 28.88
CA ALA A 440 -1.05 8.60 29.97
C ALA A 440 -0.03 7.84 30.85
N GLU A 441 0.93 7.14 30.23
CA GLU A 441 2.02 6.49 30.98
C GLU A 441 2.89 7.47 31.76
N ARG A 442 3.24 8.60 31.15
CA ARG A 442 4.09 9.63 31.78
C ARG A 442 3.48 10.17 33.08
N ILE A 443 2.16 10.23 33.18
CA ILE A 443 1.44 10.72 34.36
C ILE A 443 0.84 9.60 35.23
N GLY A 444 1.02 8.33 34.84
CA GLY A 444 0.57 7.16 35.60
C GLY A 444 -0.94 6.95 35.61
N VAL A 445 -1.65 7.31 34.54
CA VAL A 445 -3.10 7.10 34.41
C VAL A 445 -3.43 5.98 33.40
N PRO A 446 -4.57 5.29 33.54
CA PRO A 446 -5.01 4.31 32.55
C PRO A 446 -5.23 4.93 31.17
N TYR A 447 -5.11 4.12 30.12
CA TYR A 447 -5.42 4.58 28.77
C TYR A 447 -6.91 4.87 28.58
N THR A 448 -7.19 5.95 27.87
CA THR A 448 -8.55 6.28 27.42
C THR A 448 -8.92 5.39 26.24
N VAL A 449 -9.53 4.25 26.52
CA VAL A 449 -9.96 3.25 25.51
C VAL A 449 -11.47 3.01 25.49
N THR A 450 -12.24 3.84 26.18
CA THR A 450 -13.70 3.79 26.16
C THR A 450 -14.22 3.86 24.73
N ALA A 451 -15.22 3.04 24.45
CA ALA A 451 -15.74 2.79 23.12
C ALA A 451 -17.26 2.74 23.18
N THR A 452 -17.90 3.33 22.19
CA THR A 452 -19.36 3.25 21.99
C THR A 452 -19.59 2.35 20.79
N PRO A 453 -20.07 1.11 20.99
CA PRO A 453 -20.38 0.23 19.87
C PRO A 453 -21.45 0.82 18.97
N LEU A 454 -21.27 0.68 17.67
CA LEU A 454 -22.27 1.08 16.70
C LEU A 454 -23.41 0.06 16.72
N THR A 455 -24.65 0.55 16.88
CA THR A 455 -25.84 -0.31 16.91
C THR A 455 -26.77 -0.01 15.74
N SER A 456 -27.40 -1.05 15.19
CA SER A 456 -28.48 -0.96 14.21
C SER A 456 -29.34 -2.21 14.30
N THR A 457 -30.64 -2.05 14.08
CA THR A 457 -31.63 -3.14 14.12
C THR A 457 -31.46 -4.09 12.94
N ALA A 458 -31.89 -5.35 13.08
CA ALA A 458 -31.88 -6.30 11.98
C ALA A 458 -32.69 -5.79 10.77
N THR A 459 -33.86 -5.21 11.02
CA THR A 459 -34.75 -4.66 10.00
C THR A 459 -34.11 -3.53 9.19
N GLU A 460 -33.34 -2.64 9.81
CA GLU A 460 -32.63 -1.57 9.09
C GLU A 460 -31.54 -2.12 8.15
N LEU A 461 -30.82 -3.14 8.59
CA LEU A 461 -29.78 -3.77 7.77
C LEU A 461 -30.39 -4.58 6.62
N GLU A 462 -31.49 -5.28 6.86
CA GLU A 462 -32.26 -5.98 5.84
C GLU A 462 -32.85 -5.02 4.81
N MET A 463 -33.37 -3.87 5.25
CA MET A 463 -33.88 -2.83 4.36
C MET A 463 -32.77 -2.24 3.48
N LEU A 464 -31.58 -2.00 4.04
CA LEU A 464 -30.41 -1.54 3.26
C LEU A 464 -30.03 -2.57 2.19
N LEU A 465 -30.02 -3.86 2.53
CA LEU A 465 -29.75 -4.93 1.57
C LEU A 465 -30.80 -5.03 0.48
N ALA A 466 -32.09 -5.01 0.84
CA ALA A 466 -33.20 -5.13 -0.09
C ALA A 466 -33.27 -3.97 -1.09
N THR A 467 -32.90 -2.76 -0.66
CA THR A 467 -32.89 -1.56 -1.50
C THR A 467 -31.59 -1.37 -2.28
N SER A 468 -30.58 -2.23 -2.07
CA SER A 468 -29.25 -2.10 -2.67
C SER A 468 -28.83 -3.37 -3.44
N PRO A 469 -29.24 -3.54 -4.71
CA PRO A 469 -28.83 -4.68 -5.54
C PRO A 469 -27.30 -4.84 -5.64
N GLY A 470 -26.54 -3.75 -5.58
CA GLY A 470 -25.06 -3.81 -5.56
C GLY A 470 -24.48 -4.44 -4.29
N LEU A 471 -25.12 -4.29 -3.13
CA LEU A 471 -24.69 -4.98 -1.91
C LEU A 471 -24.98 -6.48 -1.99
N ALA A 472 -26.11 -6.86 -2.60
CA ALA A 472 -26.42 -8.26 -2.88
C ALA A 472 -25.37 -8.88 -3.81
N ARG A 473 -24.98 -8.19 -4.90
CA ARG A 473 -23.90 -8.63 -5.79
C ARG A 473 -22.55 -8.72 -5.07
N ALA A 474 -22.19 -7.70 -4.28
CA ALA A 474 -20.95 -7.71 -3.51
C ALA A 474 -20.89 -8.91 -2.55
N ARG A 475 -21.99 -9.21 -1.84
CA ARG A 475 -22.09 -10.35 -0.93
C ARG A 475 -21.91 -11.68 -1.67
N GLU A 476 -22.64 -11.88 -2.78
CA GLU A 476 -22.55 -13.12 -3.54
C GLU A 476 -21.15 -13.32 -4.14
N LEU A 477 -20.53 -12.27 -4.69
CA LEU A 477 -19.15 -12.35 -5.18
C LEU A 477 -18.15 -12.67 -4.07
N TYR A 478 -18.35 -12.11 -2.88
CA TYR A 478 -17.52 -12.40 -1.71
C TYR A 478 -17.65 -13.86 -1.26
N ILE A 479 -18.88 -14.40 -1.19
CA ILE A 479 -19.14 -15.82 -0.89
C ILE A 479 -18.43 -16.74 -1.91
N LEU A 480 -18.37 -16.33 -3.18
CA LEU A 480 -17.70 -17.08 -4.25
C LEU A 480 -16.17 -16.89 -4.29
N GLY A 481 -15.58 -16.14 -3.34
CA GLY A 481 -14.14 -15.84 -3.31
C GLY A 481 -13.68 -14.84 -4.39
N ARG A 482 -14.60 -14.16 -5.08
CA ARG A 482 -14.32 -13.17 -6.14
C ARG A 482 -14.15 -11.77 -5.55
N GLU A 483 -13.25 -11.64 -4.57
CA GLU A 483 -13.12 -10.44 -3.73
C GLU A 483 -12.88 -9.13 -4.50
N THR A 484 -12.07 -9.14 -5.56
CA THR A 484 -11.81 -7.94 -6.37
C THR A 484 -13.08 -7.39 -7.01
N GLU A 485 -13.95 -8.27 -7.49
CA GLU A 485 -15.23 -7.88 -8.10
C GLU A 485 -16.24 -7.49 -7.03
N ALA A 486 -16.26 -8.21 -5.91
CA ALA A 486 -17.07 -7.87 -4.75
C ALA A 486 -16.75 -6.44 -4.26
N GLU A 487 -15.47 -6.09 -4.17
CA GLU A 487 -15.00 -4.75 -3.79
C GLU A 487 -15.42 -3.66 -4.76
N ALA A 488 -15.43 -3.96 -6.06
CA ALA A 488 -15.86 -3.01 -7.08
C ALA A 488 -17.35 -2.67 -6.92
N GLU A 489 -18.20 -3.68 -6.70
CA GLU A 489 -19.63 -3.50 -6.41
C GLU A 489 -19.85 -2.76 -5.09
N TRP A 490 -19.15 -3.17 -4.03
CA TRP A 490 -19.21 -2.52 -2.72
C TRP A 490 -18.89 -1.02 -2.86
N ARG A 491 -17.75 -0.68 -3.46
CA ARG A 491 -17.29 0.70 -3.64
C ARG A 491 -18.28 1.53 -4.48
N GLN A 492 -18.88 0.93 -5.50
CA GLN A 492 -19.88 1.59 -6.33
C GLN A 492 -21.12 1.97 -5.51
N VAL A 493 -21.63 1.07 -4.66
CA VAL A 493 -22.75 1.38 -3.77
C VAL A 493 -22.39 2.48 -2.77
N LEU A 494 -21.22 2.39 -2.12
CA LEU A 494 -20.84 3.35 -1.09
C LEU A 494 -20.75 4.80 -1.61
N ARG A 495 -20.66 5.06 -2.92
CA ARG A 495 -20.63 6.43 -3.47
C ARG A 495 -21.93 7.19 -3.20
N GLY A 496 -23.06 6.49 -3.12
CA GLY A 496 -24.39 7.08 -2.91
C GLY A 496 -24.89 7.03 -1.48
N LEU A 497 -24.13 6.47 -0.53
CA LEU A 497 -24.55 6.36 0.86
C LEU A 497 -24.14 7.59 1.67
N ASP A 498 -25.04 8.02 2.56
CA ASP A 498 -24.77 9.01 3.59
C ASP A 498 -24.01 8.38 4.78
N ARG A 499 -23.73 9.18 5.82
CA ARG A 499 -22.98 8.71 6.99
C ARG A 499 -23.64 7.50 7.67
N THR A 500 -24.96 7.53 7.85
CA THR A 500 -25.74 6.45 8.47
C THR A 500 -25.75 5.19 7.59
N GLY A 501 -25.89 5.35 6.27
CA GLY A 501 -25.79 4.26 5.31
C GLY A 501 -24.41 3.61 5.32
N LEU A 502 -23.33 4.41 5.41
CA LEU A 502 -21.96 3.88 5.55
C LEU A 502 -21.78 3.11 6.86
N GLN A 503 -22.30 3.60 7.98
CA GLN A 503 -22.28 2.89 9.27
C GLN A 503 -22.98 1.53 9.18
N ARG A 504 -24.20 1.48 8.62
CA ARG A 504 -24.96 0.24 8.41
C ARG A 504 -24.25 -0.72 7.44
N ALA A 505 -23.65 -0.20 6.37
CA ALA A 505 -22.85 -1.00 5.44
C ALA A 505 -21.61 -1.59 6.14
N ALA A 506 -20.93 -0.83 7.01
CA ALA A 506 -19.81 -1.35 7.79
C ALA A 506 -20.23 -2.49 8.72
N LEU A 507 -21.40 -2.39 9.37
CA LEU A 507 -21.98 -3.47 10.18
C LEU A 507 -22.31 -4.71 9.35
N LEU A 508 -22.87 -4.53 8.15
CA LEU A 508 -23.13 -5.65 7.23
C LEU A 508 -21.84 -6.37 6.84
N ALA A 509 -20.81 -5.63 6.42
CA ALA A 509 -19.51 -6.22 6.09
C ALA A 509 -18.90 -6.96 7.28
N HIS A 510 -19.00 -6.40 8.49
CA HIS A 510 -18.55 -7.06 9.71
C HIS A 510 -19.30 -8.38 9.98
N ARG A 511 -20.62 -8.41 9.80
CA ARG A 511 -21.44 -9.63 9.95
C ARG A 511 -21.18 -10.70 8.89
N TRP A 512 -20.55 -10.34 7.77
CA TRP A 512 -20.11 -11.29 6.74
C TRP A 512 -18.66 -11.74 6.96
N ASP A 513 -18.05 -11.37 8.10
CA ASP A 513 -16.62 -11.56 8.35
C ASP A 513 -15.72 -10.88 7.30
N TRP A 514 -16.27 -9.91 6.56
CA TRP A 514 -15.55 -9.14 5.56
C TRP A 514 -14.86 -7.93 6.20
N HIS A 515 -13.97 -8.24 7.13
CA HIS A 515 -13.33 -7.27 8.03
C HIS A 515 -12.61 -6.11 7.34
N PRO A 516 -11.87 -6.28 6.22
CA PRO A 516 -11.19 -5.14 5.58
C PRO A 516 -12.19 -4.07 5.11
N GLN A 517 -13.39 -4.50 4.71
CA GLN A 517 -14.45 -3.66 4.17
C GLN A 517 -15.19 -2.99 5.31
N ALA A 518 -15.42 -3.69 6.42
CA ALA A 518 -15.93 -3.09 7.64
C ALA A 518 -15.02 -1.94 8.11
N ILE A 519 -13.71 -2.21 8.24
CA ILE A 519 -12.69 -1.23 8.67
C ILE A 519 -12.65 -0.03 7.72
N ALA A 520 -12.57 -0.26 6.41
CA ALA A 520 -12.48 0.82 5.43
C ALA A 520 -13.77 1.66 5.37
N THR A 521 -14.93 1.02 5.53
CA THR A 521 -16.24 1.69 5.43
C THR A 521 -16.52 2.52 6.68
N ILE A 522 -16.23 2.02 7.89
CA ILE A 522 -16.45 2.78 9.12
C ILE A 522 -15.53 4.00 9.23
N ALA A 523 -14.29 3.87 8.75
CA ALA A 523 -13.35 4.98 8.69
C ALA A 523 -13.86 6.10 7.77
N ARG A 524 -14.52 5.74 6.66
CA ARG A 524 -15.16 6.72 5.76
C ARG A 524 -16.41 7.36 6.38
N ALA A 525 -17.05 6.70 7.35
CA ALA A 525 -18.16 7.26 8.10
C ALA A 525 -17.71 8.18 9.27
N ASP A 526 -16.39 8.40 9.42
CA ASP A 526 -15.77 9.13 10.53
C ASP A 526 -16.30 8.66 11.89
N TYR A 527 -16.45 7.34 12.06
CA TYR A 527 -16.91 6.75 13.31
C TYR A 527 -15.78 5.94 13.93
N TRP A 528 -15.14 6.55 14.94
CA TRP A 528 -13.92 6.01 15.53
C TRP A 528 -14.19 5.17 16.78
N ASP A 529 -15.39 5.22 17.35
CA ASP A 529 -15.65 4.66 18.69
C ASP A 529 -16.02 3.19 18.74
N ASP A 530 -16.34 2.56 17.61
CA ASP A 530 -16.54 1.11 17.56
C ASP A 530 -15.19 0.39 17.43
N LEU A 531 -14.60 0.02 18.57
CA LEU A 531 -13.32 -0.70 18.59
C LEU A 531 -13.43 -2.14 18.08
N GLU A 532 -14.59 -2.79 18.15
CA GLU A 532 -14.72 -4.18 17.70
C GLU A 532 -14.68 -4.25 16.18
N LEU A 533 -15.45 -3.38 15.54
CA LEU A 533 -15.50 -3.25 14.09
C LEU A 533 -14.18 -2.71 13.55
N ARG A 534 -13.60 -1.71 14.24
CA ARG A 534 -12.31 -1.17 13.84
C ARG A 534 -11.19 -2.16 14.09
N PHE A 535 -11.14 -2.93 15.17
CA PHE A 535 -10.04 -3.82 15.53
C PHE A 535 -10.51 -5.28 15.68
N PRO A 536 -10.88 -5.94 14.55
CA PRO A 536 -11.36 -7.31 14.56
C PRO A 536 -10.23 -8.29 14.87
N LEU A 537 -10.58 -9.40 15.53
CA LEU A 537 -9.66 -10.51 15.82
C LEU A 537 -9.66 -11.54 14.69
N ALA A 538 -9.52 -11.08 13.45
CA ALA A 538 -9.48 -11.94 12.27
C ALA A 538 -8.26 -12.86 12.29
N TYR A 539 -8.40 -14.10 11.81
CA TYR A 539 -7.31 -15.11 11.79
C TYR A 539 -6.69 -15.39 13.16
N ARG A 540 -7.51 -15.32 14.22
CA ARG A 540 -7.04 -15.38 15.61
C ARG A 540 -6.15 -16.56 15.90
N ASP A 541 -6.58 -17.76 15.54
CA ASP A 541 -5.85 -18.97 15.90
C ASP A 541 -4.51 -19.06 15.15
N GLN A 542 -4.48 -18.68 13.87
CA GLN A 542 -3.26 -18.64 13.07
C GLN A 542 -2.25 -17.62 13.62
N ILE A 543 -2.71 -16.41 13.97
CA ILE A 543 -1.85 -15.35 14.52
C ILE A 543 -1.33 -15.74 15.90
N LEU A 544 -2.20 -16.18 16.82
CA LEU A 544 -1.80 -16.54 18.18
C LEU A 544 -0.80 -17.70 18.18
N THR A 545 -1.05 -18.73 17.36
CA THR A 545 -0.18 -19.90 17.26
C THR A 545 1.21 -19.51 16.75
N ASN A 546 1.29 -18.78 15.64
CA ASN A 546 2.56 -18.41 15.04
C ASN A 546 3.36 -17.42 15.91
N ALA A 547 2.69 -16.46 16.55
CA ALA A 547 3.32 -15.49 17.44
C ALA A 547 3.91 -16.18 18.68
N ARG A 548 3.12 -17.02 19.38
CA ARG A 548 3.57 -17.75 20.58
C ARG A 548 4.71 -18.71 20.29
N ALA A 549 4.66 -19.43 19.18
CA ALA A 549 5.74 -20.35 18.76
C ALA A 549 7.09 -19.65 18.56
N ARG A 550 7.09 -18.32 18.37
CA ARG A 550 8.29 -17.50 18.17
C ARG A 550 8.53 -16.49 19.30
N ALA A 551 7.84 -16.66 20.44
CA ALA A 551 7.90 -15.77 21.59
C ALA A 551 7.64 -14.29 21.24
N LEU A 552 6.82 -14.03 20.22
CA LEU A 552 6.41 -12.68 19.85
C LEU A 552 5.09 -12.32 20.53
N ASP A 553 4.94 -11.04 20.87
CA ASP A 553 3.68 -10.49 21.33
C ASP A 553 2.62 -10.56 20.22
N PRO A 554 1.50 -11.31 20.40
CA PRO A 554 0.48 -11.41 19.38
C PRO A 554 -0.19 -10.08 19.04
N ALA A 555 -0.31 -9.17 20.01
CA ALA A 555 -0.92 -7.86 19.76
C ALA A 555 -0.08 -7.01 18.80
N TRP A 556 1.25 -7.10 18.91
CA TRP A 556 2.17 -6.49 17.96
C TRP A 556 2.03 -7.07 16.56
N VAL A 557 1.91 -8.39 16.42
CA VAL A 557 1.67 -9.06 15.12
C VAL A 557 0.35 -8.58 14.50
N TYR A 558 -0.71 -8.48 15.29
CA TYR A 558 -1.98 -7.89 14.84
C TYR A 558 -1.80 -6.44 14.37
N GLY A 559 -1.02 -5.63 15.10
CA GLY A 559 -0.70 -4.26 14.73
C GLY A 559 -0.02 -4.16 13.35
N ILE A 560 0.93 -5.06 13.08
CA ILE A 560 1.59 -5.18 11.77
C ILE A 560 0.57 -5.56 10.69
N ILE A 561 -0.17 -6.67 10.84
CA ILE A 561 -1.16 -7.12 9.84
C ILE A 561 -2.20 -6.04 9.54
N ARG A 562 -2.68 -5.36 10.59
CA ARG A 562 -3.61 -4.25 10.45
C ARG A 562 -3.03 -3.13 9.59
N GLN A 563 -1.80 -2.71 9.88
CA GLN A 563 -1.16 -1.63 9.13
C GLN A 563 -0.80 -2.03 7.69
N GLU A 564 -0.45 -3.30 7.47
CA GLU A 564 -0.01 -3.82 6.16
C GLU A 564 -1.17 -4.04 5.18
N SER A 565 -2.22 -4.73 5.62
CA SER A 565 -3.30 -5.16 4.71
C SER A 565 -4.71 -4.80 5.19
N GLY A 566 -4.86 -4.37 6.44
CA GLY A 566 -6.19 -4.27 7.05
C GLY A 566 -6.93 -5.62 7.07
N PHE A 567 -6.20 -6.72 7.19
CA PHE A 567 -6.67 -8.12 7.13
C PHE A 567 -7.11 -8.62 5.75
N ARG A 568 -6.70 -7.95 4.67
CA ARG A 568 -6.99 -8.42 3.31
C ARG A 568 -5.99 -9.51 2.90
N ALA A 569 -6.43 -10.76 2.92
CA ALA A 569 -5.58 -11.91 2.59
C ALA A 569 -5.06 -11.90 1.14
N VAL A 570 -5.85 -11.41 0.19
CA VAL A 570 -5.45 -11.33 -1.23
C VAL A 570 -4.81 -9.98 -1.61
N ALA A 571 -4.29 -9.22 -0.63
CA ALA A 571 -3.72 -7.90 -0.87
C ALA A 571 -2.46 -7.98 -1.76
N ARG A 572 -2.38 -7.07 -2.73
CA ARG A 572 -1.24 -6.91 -3.64
C ARG A 572 -0.85 -5.44 -3.72
N SER A 573 0.41 -5.12 -3.41
CA SER A 573 0.91 -3.75 -3.50
C SER A 573 1.47 -3.42 -4.88
N PRO A 574 1.56 -2.13 -5.26
CA PRO A 574 2.21 -1.71 -6.50
C PRO A 574 3.68 -2.12 -6.62
N VAL A 575 4.37 -2.33 -5.49
CA VAL A 575 5.78 -2.77 -5.44
C VAL A 575 5.92 -4.29 -5.34
N GLY A 576 4.80 -5.04 -5.44
CA GLY A 576 4.78 -6.49 -5.48
C GLY A 576 4.72 -7.20 -4.12
N ALA A 577 4.39 -6.49 -3.04
CA ALA A 577 4.18 -7.10 -1.72
C ALA A 577 2.82 -7.82 -1.66
N LEU A 578 2.76 -8.96 -0.95
CA LEU A 578 1.65 -9.92 -1.03
C LEU A 578 1.09 -10.32 0.34
N GLY A 579 -0.23 -10.41 0.42
CA GLY A 579 -1.00 -11.00 1.52
C GLY A 579 -1.07 -10.20 2.81
N LEU A 580 -1.49 -10.85 3.90
CA LEU A 580 -1.84 -10.23 5.19
C LEU A 580 -0.73 -9.36 5.79
N MET A 581 0.52 -9.82 5.70
CA MET A 581 1.71 -9.16 6.22
C MET A 581 2.55 -8.50 5.11
N GLN A 582 2.00 -8.38 3.89
CA GLN A 582 2.63 -7.72 2.73
C GLN A 582 4.09 -8.15 2.51
N MET A 583 4.31 -9.45 2.39
CA MET A 583 5.63 -10.01 2.17
C MET A 583 6.08 -9.77 0.72
N LEU A 584 7.30 -9.27 0.53
CA LEU A 584 7.95 -9.27 -0.78
C LEU A 584 8.35 -10.70 -1.17
N PRO A 585 8.18 -11.11 -2.44
CA PRO A 585 8.53 -12.46 -2.88
C PRO A 585 9.98 -12.87 -2.55
N ALA A 586 10.94 -11.95 -2.70
CA ALA A 586 12.34 -12.23 -2.37
C ALA A 586 12.55 -12.51 -0.88
N THR A 587 11.94 -11.70 0.00
CA THR A 587 11.98 -11.92 1.46
C THR A 587 11.28 -13.21 1.85
N ALA A 588 10.13 -13.51 1.25
CA ALA A 588 9.43 -14.76 1.50
C ALA A 588 10.23 -15.98 1.08
N GLN A 589 10.95 -15.92 -0.05
CA GLN A 589 11.86 -17.00 -0.49
C GLN A 589 13.01 -17.23 0.49
N GLU A 590 13.61 -16.16 1.02
CA GLU A 590 14.63 -16.26 2.08
C GLU A 590 14.05 -16.96 3.32
N MET A 591 12.88 -16.50 3.77
CA MET A 591 12.23 -17.06 4.96
C MET A 591 11.79 -18.51 4.77
N ALA A 592 11.23 -18.86 3.62
CA ALA A 592 10.81 -20.23 3.30
C ALA A 592 12.00 -21.19 3.35
N LYS A 593 13.15 -20.79 2.80
CA LYS A 593 14.39 -21.58 2.89
C LYS A 593 14.87 -21.72 4.34
N LEU A 594 14.83 -20.64 5.13
CA LEU A 594 15.25 -20.64 6.52
C LEU A 594 14.42 -21.61 7.38
N VAL A 595 13.11 -21.70 7.11
CA VAL A 595 12.20 -22.59 7.85
C VAL A 595 11.95 -23.93 7.13
N GLN A 596 12.74 -24.25 6.11
CA GLN A 596 12.65 -25.48 5.32
C GLN A 596 11.25 -25.75 4.71
N ASP A 597 10.54 -24.68 4.33
CA ASP A 597 9.27 -24.72 3.59
C ASP A 597 9.54 -24.73 2.08
N SER A 598 8.59 -25.23 1.29
CA SER A 598 8.68 -25.21 -0.16
C SER A 598 8.70 -23.78 -0.69
N THR A 599 9.51 -23.56 -1.73
CA THR A 599 9.55 -22.29 -2.48
C THR A 599 8.74 -22.35 -3.78
N GLU A 600 8.17 -23.51 -4.09
CA GLU A 600 7.33 -23.71 -5.27
C GLU A 600 5.99 -22.98 -5.11
N GLY A 601 5.57 -22.27 -6.17
CA GLY A 601 4.31 -21.50 -6.19
C GLY A 601 4.20 -20.45 -5.08
N LEU A 602 5.33 -19.97 -4.54
CA LEU A 602 5.32 -19.14 -3.34
C LEU A 602 4.55 -17.81 -3.50
N PRO A 603 4.62 -17.07 -4.64
CA PRO A 603 3.81 -15.87 -4.82
C PRO A 603 2.31 -16.10 -4.66
N GLU A 604 1.79 -17.21 -5.15
CA GLU A 604 0.37 -17.58 -5.03
C GLU A 604 0.05 -17.99 -3.60
N ARG A 605 0.89 -18.84 -2.99
CA ARG A 605 0.74 -19.28 -1.59
C ARG A 605 0.83 -18.12 -0.58
N LEU A 606 1.52 -17.03 -0.92
CA LEU A 606 1.54 -15.82 -0.08
C LEU A 606 0.17 -15.13 0.03
N LEU A 607 -0.80 -15.47 -0.82
CA LEU A 607 -2.19 -15.00 -0.65
C LEU A 607 -3.00 -15.90 0.30
N GLU A 608 -2.46 -17.05 0.70
CA GLU A 608 -3.06 -17.92 1.69
C GLU A 608 -2.69 -17.42 3.11
N PRO A 609 -3.67 -17.20 4.00
CA PRO A 609 -3.42 -16.65 5.33
C PRO A 609 -2.35 -17.39 6.15
N ASP A 610 -2.39 -18.72 6.15
CA ASP A 610 -1.49 -19.54 6.97
C ASP A 610 -0.02 -19.41 6.55
N THR A 611 0.27 -19.57 5.25
CA THR A 611 1.62 -19.40 4.70
C THR A 611 2.11 -17.97 4.90
N ASN A 612 1.26 -16.96 4.65
CA ASN A 612 1.64 -15.57 4.79
C ASN A 612 1.98 -15.19 6.23
N ILE A 613 1.12 -15.56 7.20
CA ILE A 613 1.34 -15.30 8.63
C ILE A 613 2.59 -16.05 9.11
N ARG A 614 2.75 -17.33 8.77
CA ARG A 614 3.92 -18.12 9.20
C ARG A 614 5.24 -17.48 8.76
N LEU A 615 5.36 -17.10 7.49
CA LEU A 615 6.59 -16.51 6.95
C LEU A 615 6.79 -15.07 7.42
N GLY A 616 5.72 -14.26 7.49
CA GLY A 616 5.79 -12.88 7.95
C GLY A 616 6.14 -12.75 9.43
N VAL A 617 5.56 -13.57 10.30
CA VAL A 617 5.92 -13.62 11.72
C VAL A 617 7.35 -14.14 11.90
N GLY A 618 7.80 -15.09 11.08
CA GLY A 618 9.20 -15.52 11.04
C GLY A 618 10.15 -14.37 10.67
N TYR A 619 9.80 -13.56 9.67
CA TYR A 619 10.61 -12.41 9.28
C TYR A 619 10.64 -11.34 10.40
N LEU A 620 9.51 -11.10 11.06
CA LEU A 620 9.44 -10.17 12.18
C LEU A 620 10.33 -10.61 13.35
N GLN A 621 10.37 -11.91 13.67
CA GLN A 621 11.27 -12.48 14.67
C GLN A 621 12.75 -12.27 14.28
N LYS A 622 13.11 -12.54 13.02
CA LYS A 622 14.47 -12.32 12.51
C LYS A 622 14.89 -10.85 12.69
N LEU A 623 14.02 -9.91 12.34
CA LEU A 623 14.29 -8.48 12.51
C LEU A 623 14.45 -8.09 13.98
N LEU A 624 13.66 -8.66 14.88
CA LEU A 624 13.76 -8.41 16.31
C LEU A 624 15.13 -8.84 16.85
N GLY A 625 15.59 -10.05 16.49
CA GLY A 625 16.89 -10.57 16.89
C GLY A 625 18.08 -9.80 16.31
N GLU A 626 17.95 -9.27 15.09
CA GLU A 626 18.99 -8.45 14.47
C GLU A 626 19.09 -7.02 15.03
N LEU A 627 18.05 -6.55 15.75
CA LEU A 627 17.88 -5.14 16.10
C LEU A 627 17.58 -4.95 17.59
N GLN A 628 18.56 -5.29 18.43
CA GLN A 628 18.59 -4.98 19.86
C GLN A 628 17.41 -5.57 20.67
N GLU A 629 16.75 -6.62 20.17
CA GLU A 629 15.51 -7.16 20.78
C GLU A 629 14.46 -6.05 21.01
N ASN A 630 14.42 -5.09 20.08
CA ASN A 630 13.63 -3.87 20.18
C ASN A 630 12.48 -3.85 19.16
N PRO A 631 11.21 -3.96 19.60
CA PRO A 631 10.05 -3.95 18.71
C PRO A 631 9.91 -2.70 17.85
N VAL A 632 10.37 -1.53 18.33
CA VAL A 632 10.33 -0.26 17.58
C VAL A 632 11.28 -0.31 16.39
N LEU A 633 12.51 -0.79 16.60
CA LEU A 633 13.48 -0.96 15.51
C LEU A 633 13.02 -2.02 14.51
N ALA A 634 12.53 -3.16 15.00
CA ALA A 634 12.02 -4.24 14.15
C ALA A 634 10.83 -3.77 13.30
N THR A 635 9.91 -3.00 13.88
CA THR A 635 8.77 -2.40 13.16
C THR A 635 9.24 -1.43 12.07
N ALA A 636 10.20 -0.55 12.39
CA ALA A 636 10.77 0.36 11.40
C ALA A 636 11.48 -0.41 10.28
N ALA A 637 12.17 -1.51 10.60
CA ALA A 637 12.91 -2.32 9.65
C ALA A 637 11.99 -3.18 8.78
N TYR A 638 10.83 -3.57 9.30
CA TYR A 638 9.80 -4.26 8.53
C TYR A 638 9.34 -3.39 7.35
N ASN A 639 9.09 -2.09 7.59
CA ASN A 639 8.66 -1.14 6.57
C ASN A 639 9.82 -0.61 5.69
N ALA A 640 10.95 -0.22 6.27
CA ALA A 640 12.03 0.48 5.56
C ALA A 640 13.23 -0.40 5.16
N GLY A 641 13.30 -1.62 5.69
CA GLY A 641 14.43 -2.52 5.60
C GLY A 641 15.50 -2.27 6.69
N PRO A 642 16.17 -3.34 7.18
CA PRO A 642 17.09 -3.27 8.32
C PRO A 642 18.32 -2.38 8.06
N ASN A 643 18.83 -2.33 6.82
CA ASN A 643 20.00 -1.51 6.47
C ASN A 643 19.73 0.00 6.58
N LYS A 644 18.49 0.44 6.43
CA LYS A 644 18.14 1.86 6.67
C LYS A 644 18.07 2.12 8.18
N VAL A 645 17.39 1.26 8.92
CA VAL A 645 17.25 1.40 10.38
C VAL A 645 18.60 1.39 11.09
N LYS A 646 19.54 0.53 10.69
CA LYS A 646 20.91 0.52 11.22
C LYS A 646 21.63 1.87 11.04
N ARG A 647 21.37 2.59 9.94
CA ARG A 647 21.90 3.95 9.71
C ARG A 647 21.20 5.04 10.52
N TRP A 648 20.00 4.76 11.03
CA TRP A 648 19.24 5.71 11.84
C TRP A 648 19.46 5.52 13.34
N LEU A 649 20.19 4.48 13.75
CA LEU A 649 20.62 4.31 15.13
C LEU A 649 21.41 5.54 15.60
N PRO A 650 21.31 5.91 16.88
CA PRO A 650 22.13 6.99 17.42
C PRO A 650 23.62 6.59 17.38
N THR A 651 24.49 7.59 17.28
CA THR A 651 25.95 7.39 17.17
C THR A 651 26.70 7.58 18.49
N GLY A 652 26.04 8.10 19.54
CA GLY A 652 26.68 8.42 20.82
C GLY A 652 25.88 7.87 22.00
N THR A 653 24.81 8.56 22.39
CA THR A 653 23.98 8.19 23.54
C THR A 653 22.71 7.47 23.10
N ALA A 654 22.17 6.62 23.98
CA ALA A 654 20.88 6.00 23.77
C ALA A 654 19.78 7.08 23.66
N LEU A 655 18.81 6.86 22.78
CA LEU A 655 17.64 7.72 22.64
C LEU A 655 16.41 7.01 23.20
N SER A 656 15.51 7.75 23.83
CA SER A 656 14.19 7.20 24.14
C SER A 656 13.46 6.84 22.85
N ALA A 657 12.69 5.75 22.87
CA ALA A 657 12.10 5.22 21.63
C ALA A 657 11.09 6.16 20.98
N ASP A 658 10.37 6.96 21.76
CA ASP A 658 9.48 8.02 21.26
C ASP A 658 10.26 9.07 20.46
N LEU A 659 11.41 9.51 20.95
CA LEU A 659 12.29 10.49 20.30
C LEU A 659 12.95 9.91 19.06
N TRP A 660 13.46 8.68 19.15
CA TRP A 660 13.99 8.00 17.98
C TRP A 660 12.92 7.85 16.90
N ALA A 661 11.71 7.41 17.26
CA ALA A 661 10.59 7.26 16.32
C ALA A 661 10.23 8.60 15.66
N GLU A 662 10.07 9.69 16.42
CA GLU A 662 9.75 11.02 15.87
C GLU A 662 10.82 11.56 14.91
N THR A 663 12.08 11.15 15.11
CA THR A 663 13.21 11.63 14.31
C THR A 663 13.61 10.68 13.17
N ILE A 664 12.87 9.60 12.93
CA ILE A 664 13.04 8.74 11.73
C ILE A 664 12.92 9.62 10.47
N PRO A 665 13.83 9.57 9.49
CA PRO A 665 13.83 10.51 8.37
C PRO A 665 12.67 10.31 7.41
N TYR A 666 12.25 9.05 7.24
CA TYR A 666 11.18 8.69 6.34
C TYR A 666 9.85 8.92 7.04
N GLN A 667 9.09 9.89 6.53
CA GLN A 667 7.78 10.24 7.07
C GLN A 667 6.82 9.03 7.09
N GLU A 668 6.86 8.20 6.05
CA GLU A 668 6.07 6.97 5.97
C GLU A 668 6.41 6.02 7.11
N THR A 669 7.70 5.71 7.30
CA THR A 669 8.17 4.81 8.35
C THR A 669 7.94 5.36 9.76
N ARG A 670 8.11 6.67 9.96
CA ARG A 670 7.77 7.35 11.21
C ARG A 670 6.31 7.11 11.59
N GLY A 671 5.40 7.41 10.65
CA GLY A 671 3.97 7.17 10.87
C GLY A 671 3.62 5.69 11.00
N TYR A 672 4.32 4.81 10.29
CA TYR A 672 4.13 3.36 10.36
C TYR A 672 4.43 2.82 11.76
N VAL A 673 5.58 3.20 12.33
CA VAL A 673 5.97 2.80 13.69
C VAL A 673 4.94 3.28 14.72
N GLN A 674 4.56 4.56 14.66
CA GLN A 674 3.59 5.14 15.59
C GLN A 674 2.23 4.42 15.52
N ARG A 675 1.73 4.15 14.30
CA ARG A 675 0.45 3.42 14.09
C ARG A 675 0.51 1.96 14.54
N VAL A 676 1.58 1.23 14.21
CA VAL A 676 1.70 -0.18 14.63
C VAL A 676 1.73 -0.29 16.15
N MET A 677 2.43 0.62 16.82
CA MET A 677 2.50 0.64 18.28
C MET A 677 1.16 1.02 18.91
N GLU A 678 0.44 2.00 18.35
CA GLU A 678 -0.94 2.32 18.74
C GLU A 678 -1.87 1.10 18.57
N TYR A 679 -1.81 0.44 17.41
CA TYR A 679 -2.65 -0.71 17.11
C TYR A 679 -2.32 -1.89 18.02
N ALA A 680 -1.04 -2.14 18.32
CA ALA A 680 -0.64 -3.17 19.27
C ALA A 680 -1.24 -2.93 20.65
N THR A 681 -1.27 -1.69 21.13
CA THR A 681 -1.93 -1.34 22.41
C THR A 681 -3.43 -1.68 22.37
N LEU A 682 -4.13 -1.30 21.29
CA LEU A 682 -5.56 -1.57 21.13
C LEU A 682 -5.86 -3.07 20.98
N TYR A 683 -5.01 -3.82 20.28
CA TYR A 683 -5.17 -5.28 20.16
C TYR A 683 -4.86 -6.02 21.45
N ALA A 684 -3.93 -5.54 22.26
CA ALA A 684 -3.65 -6.14 23.55
C ALA A 684 -4.88 -6.07 24.47
N GLN A 685 -5.62 -4.95 24.42
CA GLN A 685 -6.94 -4.84 25.06
C GLN A 685 -7.97 -5.81 24.45
N ARG A 686 -8.11 -5.84 23.11
CA ARG A 686 -9.08 -6.72 22.43
C ARG A 686 -8.86 -8.20 22.71
N LEU A 687 -7.60 -8.62 22.88
CA LEU A 687 -7.23 -10.01 23.14
C LEU A 687 -7.44 -10.44 24.60
N GLY A 688 -7.73 -9.51 25.52
CA GLY A 688 -7.85 -9.79 26.95
C GLY A 688 -6.55 -10.35 27.54
N LEU A 689 -5.39 -9.90 27.04
CA LEU A 689 -4.09 -10.34 27.55
C LEU A 689 -3.86 -9.71 28.95
N GLY A 690 -4.28 -10.42 30.00
CA GLY A 690 -4.03 -10.10 31.42
C GLY A 690 -5.14 -9.30 32.12
N GLU A 691 -5.01 -9.13 33.44
CA GLU A 691 -5.84 -8.19 34.24
C GLU A 691 -5.56 -6.72 33.86
N SER A 692 -4.41 -6.43 33.24
CA SER A 692 -4.02 -5.12 32.71
C SER A 692 -3.29 -5.24 31.36
N ILE A 693 -3.60 -4.32 30.44
CA ILE A 693 -3.02 -4.22 29.10
C ILE A 693 -1.50 -3.99 29.23
N PRO A 694 -0.62 -4.76 28.56
CA PRO A 694 0.82 -4.47 28.55
C PRO A 694 1.05 -3.02 28.06
N PRO A 695 1.66 -2.17 28.89
CA PRO A 695 1.82 -0.76 28.55
C PRO A 695 2.63 -0.63 27.27
N LEU A 696 2.28 0.35 26.42
CA LEU A 696 3.03 0.76 25.25
C LEU A 696 4.53 0.88 25.56
N GLY A 697 4.88 1.47 26.71
CA GLY A 697 6.22 1.60 27.26
C GLY A 697 7.04 0.31 27.27
N SER A 698 6.40 -0.85 27.47
CA SER A 698 7.08 -2.16 27.43
C SER A 698 7.65 -2.52 26.05
N ARG A 699 7.03 -1.99 24.98
CA ARG A 699 7.50 -2.12 23.58
C ARG A 699 8.42 -0.98 23.19
N MET A 700 8.32 0.16 23.86
CA MET A 700 9.07 1.40 23.61
C MET A 700 10.41 1.47 24.38
N LYS A 701 11.16 0.36 24.41
CA LYS A 701 12.47 0.30 25.07
C LYS A 701 13.46 1.30 24.45
N PRO A 702 14.35 1.95 25.24
CA PRO A 702 15.35 2.87 24.69
C PRO A 702 16.18 2.26 23.55
N ILE A 703 16.44 3.05 22.52
CA ILE A 703 17.24 2.66 21.36
C ILE A 703 18.72 2.88 21.69
N GLN A 704 19.50 1.81 21.68
CA GLN A 704 20.93 1.88 21.94
C GLN A 704 21.68 2.40 20.71
N PRO A 705 22.86 3.01 20.89
CA PRO A 705 23.73 3.38 19.79
C PRO A 705 24.08 2.20 18.88
N ALA A 706 24.49 2.50 17.65
CA ALA A 706 25.08 1.49 16.79
C ALA A 706 26.28 0.85 17.51
N PRO A 707 26.42 -0.49 17.51
CA PRO A 707 27.58 -1.12 18.10
C PRO A 707 28.83 -0.58 17.42
N VAL A 708 29.77 -0.06 18.23
CA VAL A 708 31.08 0.34 17.72
C VAL A 708 31.70 -0.91 17.13
N MET A 709 31.87 -0.95 15.80
CA MET A 709 32.71 -1.98 15.21
C MET A 709 34.10 -1.79 15.80
N ALA A 710 34.51 -2.69 16.69
CA ALA A 710 35.88 -2.76 17.14
C ALA A 710 36.74 -2.86 15.88
N VAL A 711 37.45 -1.78 15.56
CA VAL A 711 38.51 -1.82 14.56
C VAL A 711 39.48 -2.85 15.11
N ALA A 712 39.56 -4.01 14.47
CA ALA A 712 40.57 -5.00 14.78
C ALA A 712 41.91 -4.31 14.54
N GLY A 713 42.53 -3.83 15.62
CA GLY A 713 43.87 -3.29 15.60
C GLY A 713 44.77 -4.37 15.02
N HIS A 714 45.37 -4.08 13.87
CA HIS A 714 46.60 -4.75 13.51
C HIS A 714 47.61 -4.34 14.57
N VAL A 715 47.90 -5.27 15.47
CA VAL A 715 49.09 -5.25 16.29
C VAL A 715 50.19 -5.78 15.37
N ASP A 716 50.99 -4.88 14.83
CA ASP A 716 52.33 -5.19 14.32
C ASP A 716 53.32 -5.25 15.50
#